data_AF-A0A2M9HB03-F1
#
_entry.id   AF-A0A2M9HB03-F1
#
_cell.length_a   1.000
_cell.length_b   1.000
_cell.length_c   1.000
_cell.angle_alpha   90.00
_cell.angle_beta   90.00
_cell.angle_gamma   90.00
#
_symmetry.space_group_name_H-M   'P 1'
#
loop_
_entity.id
_entity.type
_entity.pdbx_description
1 polymer ?
#
loop_
_entity_poly.entity_id
_entity_poly.type
_entity_poly.pdbx_seq_one_letter_code
_entity_poly.pdbx_strand_id
1 'polypeptide(L)'
;MMGLGSVGLASAATMHAPVDSQLWYTFDGERYNIGVIAVAPNGRNAYCIETGVPASYEYGEATAIKDSTAARQVAYLADAYQSNTDPTTQAAIAMLIHDHFEALDKPLWQQRKAAFLKEHPTVQARADALWKEAAGRVATTTSATVTYLEGKRSGYVDIEITGSGGAKVTGVPYTVKLTGPATFDNGRNTASGKTAAKTIRLAWKATDAGSVTTNVSYDHGTIERLTSGQDYLRYGTSASEKKDVVTFDVVKTFQPGLTTVVGGKVVDAGDEVTDRVTSTIADGDTWKSGATIKADGYYFAGIKPKALGQGIAPKTGETSKDFLARLKAAGYSPAAYGTAEFTGAGQSREVRAVTAPDGDEPYRSGGNGHTGFGTWVWTVDRERQDASVREWVRADFSSALMEQPETLSVRTPAAVDSTATEHTGVIGSELSDQITVTGFPDDHGEFKGSEEYGFGADVERAQVSVWWAGDAENPGNNKQYKPSGATVPKEDDHHRRIGTWEYPAKNGRIKVGGGVADADGKPVTITAERAGYYVFVYSFSGDDRVQAVTSAYDDAWERVYIEPDGERHSPNITTAVIPPVTTVGKEFLDSAKVTGRLESGSYVTFTAYEPVADGVEPGTGSRILDEARVELDAGKTAQTVVSPGVKADKPGKVYWKATLWSPEGEVIDSHPLGIDGEITTVEEEPEEPAPEEPQEPQPERPGSLPVTGVGQAIPLMGAGAAALVTVGLMLAAIRRRS
;
A
#
# COMPACT_ATOMS: atom_id res chain seq x y z
N MET A 1 -20.07 57.24 14.04
CA MET A 1 -20.94 58.44 13.96
C MET A 1 -22.00 58.17 12.90
N MET A 2 -23.21 57.81 13.32
CA MET A 2 -24.41 57.75 12.49
C MET A 2 -25.61 58.00 13.40
N GLY A 3 -26.36 59.05 13.08
CA GLY A 3 -27.75 59.35 13.43
C GLY A 3 -28.24 59.07 14.86
N LEU A 4 -28.17 60.08 15.72
CA LEU A 4 -29.11 60.23 16.85
C LEU A 4 -30.52 60.45 16.26
N GLY A 5 -31.29 59.37 16.16
CA GLY A 5 -32.74 59.42 15.94
C GLY A 5 -33.45 59.76 17.24
N SER A 6 -34.08 60.92 17.26
CA SER A 6 -34.95 61.46 18.31
C SER A 6 -35.92 60.41 18.89
N VAL A 7 -35.83 60.18 20.20
CA VAL A 7 -36.82 59.45 21.01
C VAL A 7 -38.08 60.29 21.06
N GLY A 8 -39.17 59.79 20.47
CA GLY A 8 -40.48 60.42 20.55
C GLY A 8 -40.99 60.46 21.99
N LEU A 9 -41.44 61.63 22.42
CA LEU A 9 -42.17 61.87 23.67
C LEU A 9 -43.40 60.95 23.76
N ALA A 10 -43.58 60.31 24.91
CA ALA A 10 -44.71 59.46 25.23
C ALA A 10 -46.04 60.23 25.07
N SER A 11 -46.97 59.68 24.28
CA SER A 11 -48.33 60.19 24.19
C SER A 11 -49.13 59.66 25.37
N ALA A 12 -49.69 60.57 26.17
CA ALA A 12 -50.81 60.23 27.04
C ALA A 12 -51.90 59.53 26.22
N ALA A 13 -52.52 58.51 26.80
CA ALA A 13 -53.54 57.71 26.12
C ALA A 13 -54.76 57.49 27.02
N THR A 14 -55.93 57.51 26.40
CA THR A 14 -57.21 57.37 27.08
C THR A 14 -57.71 55.93 26.95
N MET A 15 -57.98 55.30 28.09
CA MET A 15 -58.62 54.00 28.19
C MET A 15 -60.14 54.17 28.30
N HIS A 16 -60.88 53.09 28.07
CA HIS A 16 -62.34 53.09 28.15
C HIS A 16 -62.84 52.24 29.32
N ALA A 17 -64.01 52.59 29.84
CA ALA A 17 -64.70 51.74 30.80
C ALA A 17 -65.02 50.37 30.15
N PRO A 18 -64.83 49.26 30.88
CA PRO A 18 -65.09 47.92 30.38
C PRO A 18 -66.60 47.64 30.38
N VAL A 19 -67.01 46.65 29.59
CA VAL A 19 -68.40 46.15 29.60
C VAL A 19 -68.48 44.98 30.58
N ASP A 20 -69.30 45.14 31.64
CA ASP A 20 -69.80 44.10 32.58
C ASP A 20 -68.86 42.91 32.87
N SER A 21 -67.63 43.19 33.32
CA SER A 21 -66.59 42.18 33.62
C SER A 21 -65.99 42.34 35.02
N GLN A 22 -66.79 42.92 35.93
CA GLN A 22 -66.40 43.28 37.29
C GLN A 22 -67.37 42.68 38.31
N LEU A 23 -66.83 42.24 39.45
CA LEU A 23 -67.62 41.89 40.62
C LEU A 23 -67.47 42.98 41.68
N TRP A 24 -68.60 43.44 42.21
CA TRP A 24 -68.66 44.48 43.22
C TRP A 24 -68.78 43.89 44.63
N TYR A 25 -68.11 44.50 45.62
CA TYR A 25 -68.18 44.11 47.04
C TYR A 25 -68.19 45.34 47.96
N THR A 26 -68.53 45.15 49.23
CA THR A 26 -68.52 46.22 50.25
C THR A 26 -67.39 46.03 51.26
N PHE A 27 -66.65 47.11 51.53
CA PHE A 27 -65.62 47.17 52.57
C PHE A 27 -65.70 48.51 53.28
N ASP A 28 -65.73 48.52 54.62
CA ASP A 28 -65.86 49.72 55.46
C ASP A 28 -66.97 50.70 55.05
N GLY A 29 -68.09 50.17 54.55
CA GLY A 29 -69.27 50.96 54.16
C GLY A 29 -69.22 51.54 52.74
N GLU A 30 -68.15 51.32 51.99
CA GLU A 30 -68.00 51.76 50.60
C GLU A 30 -68.07 50.59 49.60
N ARG A 31 -68.47 50.88 48.36
CA ARG A 31 -68.51 49.88 47.27
C ARG A 31 -67.23 49.92 46.43
N TYR A 32 -66.63 48.75 46.26
CA TYR A 32 -65.45 48.51 45.44
C TYR A 32 -65.75 47.44 44.39
N ASN A 33 -64.90 47.31 43.38
CA ASN A 33 -64.99 46.25 42.39
C ASN A 33 -63.63 45.63 42.07
N ILE A 34 -63.66 44.40 41.56
CA ILE A 34 -62.49 43.63 41.12
C ILE A 34 -62.85 42.99 39.78
N GLY A 35 -61.95 43.10 38.80
CA GLY A 35 -62.17 42.62 37.43
C GLY A 35 -61.32 43.40 36.44
N VAL A 36 -61.73 43.41 35.17
CA VAL A 36 -61.20 44.38 34.19
C VAL A 36 -61.68 45.76 34.62
N ILE A 37 -60.79 46.73 34.76
CA ILE A 37 -61.15 48.09 35.22
C ILE A 37 -61.11 49.10 34.09
N ALA A 38 -60.27 48.84 33.08
CA ALA A 38 -60.19 49.67 31.89
C ALA A 38 -59.84 48.81 30.65
N VAL A 39 -60.17 49.31 29.47
CA VAL A 39 -59.75 48.75 28.19
C VAL A 39 -58.83 49.76 27.51
N ALA A 40 -57.59 49.37 27.25
CA ALA A 40 -56.61 50.21 26.60
C ALA A 40 -56.94 50.45 25.11
N PRO A 41 -56.39 51.52 24.46
CA PRO A 41 -56.67 51.83 23.06
C PRO A 41 -56.39 50.68 22.07
N ASN A 42 -55.46 49.78 22.41
CA ASN A 42 -55.15 48.59 21.63
C ASN A 42 -56.16 47.43 21.86
N GLY A 43 -57.28 47.70 22.53
CA GLY A 43 -58.33 46.74 22.82
C GLY A 43 -58.02 45.77 23.96
N ARG A 44 -56.91 45.96 24.69
CA ARG A 44 -56.48 45.05 25.76
C ARG A 44 -57.08 45.38 27.12
N ASN A 45 -57.38 44.35 27.90
CA ASN A 45 -57.90 44.49 29.25
C ASN A 45 -56.79 44.98 30.18
N ALA A 46 -57.13 45.95 31.02
CA ALA A 46 -56.26 46.52 32.03
C ALA A 46 -56.88 46.31 33.42
N TYR A 47 -56.07 45.81 34.35
CA TYR A 47 -56.46 45.44 35.71
C TYR A 47 -55.69 46.32 36.70
N CYS A 48 -56.35 46.81 37.74
CA CYS A 48 -55.68 47.63 38.76
C CYS A 48 -54.59 46.85 39.51
N ILE A 49 -53.58 47.56 39.99
CA ILE A 49 -52.54 47.02 40.90
C ILE A 49 -52.38 47.83 42.19
N GLU A 50 -53.25 48.81 42.44
CA GLU A 50 -53.21 49.62 43.66
C GLU A 50 -54.56 49.55 44.33
N THR A 51 -54.59 48.95 45.52
CA THR A 51 -55.84 48.88 46.27
C THR A 51 -56.18 50.22 46.91
N GLY A 52 -57.45 50.62 46.88
CA GLY A 52 -57.92 51.86 47.53
C GLY A 52 -57.75 53.13 46.69
N VAL A 53 -57.25 53.02 45.47
CA VAL A 53 -57.07 54.15 44.55
C VAL A 53 -58.23 54.21 43.55
N PRO A 54 -58.84 55.38 43.31
CA PRO A 54 -59.89 55.53 42.30
C PRO A 54 -59.38 55.29 40.89
N ALA A 55 -60.15 54.57 40.07
CA ALA A 55 -59.81 54.34 38.66
C ALA A 55 -59.59 55.66 37.90
N SER A 56 -58.46 55.75 37.19
CA SER A 56 -58.18 56.78 36.19
C SER A 56 -58.19 56.16 34.80
N TYR A 57 -58.77 56.85 33.82
CA TYR A 57 -58.81 56.39 32.42
C TYR A 57 -57.74 57.06 31.56
N GLU A 58 -56.90 57.90 32.12
CA GLU A 58 -55.74 58.48 31.43
C GLU A 58 -54.45 57.92 32.02
N TYR A 59 -53.58 57.38 31.16
CA TYR A 59 -52.25 56.93 31.55
C TYR A 59 -51.17 57.63 30.74
N GLY A 60 -50.03 57.90 31.39
CA GLY A 60 -48.91 58.63 30.80
C GLY A 60 -47.90 57.70 30.10
N GLU A 61 -47.43 56.68 30.81
CA GLU A 61 -46.39 55.77 30.32
C GLU A 61 -46.84 54.31 30.42
N ALA A 62 -46.46 53.49 29.44
CA ALA A 62 -46.55 52.03 29.50
C ALA A 62 -45.14 51.45 29.64
N THR A 63 -44.85 50.80 30.77
CA THR A 63 -43.53 50.24 31.09
C THR A 63 -43.58 48.73 31.21
N ALA A 64 -42.60 48.01 30.65
CA ALA A 64 -42.54 46.56 30.77
C ALA A 64 -42.23 46.14 32.21
N ILE A 65 -42.96 45.16 32.74
CA ILE A 65 -42.63 44.53 34.02
C ILE A 65 -41.47 43.57 33.83
N LYS A 66 -40.54 43.57 34.80
CA LYS A 66 -39.41 42.63 34.83
C LYS A 66 -39.92 41.18 34.76
N ASP A 67 -39.30 40.41 33.88
CA ASP A 67 -39.65 39.02 33.67
C ASP A 67 -39.49 38.17 34.94
N SER A 68 -40.49 37.32 35.18
CA SER A 68 -40.57 36.36 36.29
C SER A 68 -41.64 35.31 35.99
N THR A 69 -41.62 34.16 36.67
CA THR A 69 -42.67 33.13 36.53
C THR A 69 -44.07 33.71 36.74
N ALA A 70 -44.25 34.52 37.79
CA ALA A 70 -45.54 35.16 38.07
C ALA A 70 -45.97 36.11 36.95
N ALA A 71 -45.04 36.92 36.41
CA ALA A 71 -45.33 37.82 35.30
C ALA A 71 -45.75 37.06 34.03
N ARG A 72 -45.07 35.95 33.71
CA ARG A 72 -45.41 35.09 32.57
C ARG A 72 -46.76 34.38 32.75
N GLN A 73 -47.10 33.93 33.97
CA GLN A 73 -48.40 33.33 34.26
C GLN A 73 -49.53 34.34 34.13
N VAL A 74 -49.37 35.55 34.67
CA VAL A 74 -50.33 36.64 34.47
C VAL A 74 -50.43 37.01 33.00
N ALA A 75 -49.31 37.09 32.27
CA ALA A 75 -49.32 37.38 30.83
C ALA A 75 -50.14 36.34 30.06
N TYR A 76 -49.94 35.05 30.34
CA TYR A 76 -50.72 33.96 29.74
C TYR A 76 -52.22 34.13 30.04
N LEU A 77 -52.58 34.39 31.31
CA LEU A 77 -53.99 34.55 31.70
C LEU A 77 -54.63 35.77 31.05
N ALA A 78 -53.94 36.91 31.05
CA ALA A 78 -54.42 38.15 30.46
C ALA A 78 -54.63 38.02 28.94
N ASP A 79 -53.77 37.28 28.23
CA ASP A 79 -53.90 37.02 26.79
C ASP A 79 -54.97 35.96 26.49
N ALA A 80 -54.92 34.80 27.15
CA ALA A 80 -55.82 33.67 26.91
C ALA A 80 -57.29 34.00 27.24
N TYR A 81 -57.52 34.88 28.21
CA TYR A 81 -58.85 35.31 28.65
C TYR A 81 -59.19 36.75 28.24
N GLN A 82 -58.45 37.33 27.29
CA GLN A 82 -58.66 38.70 26.82
C GLN A 82 -60.10 38.96 26.32
N SER A 83 -60.71 37.98 25.63
CA SER A 83 -62.07 38.06 25.10
C SER A 83 -63.16 37.50 26.04
N ASN A 84 -62.78 37.01 27.22
CA ASN A 84 -63.71 36.43 28.18
C ASN A 84 -64.46 37.54 28.94
N THR A 85 -65.79 37.51 28.96
CA THR A 85 -66.61 38.51 29.67
C THR A 85 -67.21 37.99 30.98
N ASP A 86 -66.87 36.78 31.43
CA ASP A 86 -67.35 36.23 32.70
C ASP A 86 -66.75 37.01 33.89
N PRO A 87 -67.57 37.72 34.70
CA PRO A 87 -67.06 38.55 35.79
C PRO A 87 -66.28 37.76 36.83
N THR A 88 -66.63 36.48 37.07
CA THR A 88 -65.93 35.63 38.04
C THR A 88 -64.50 35.33 37.57
N THR A 89 -64.32 34.97 36.31
CA THR A 89 -63.00 34.73 35.70
C THR A 89 -62.15 36.00 35.68
N GLN A 90 -62.74 37.13 35.27
CA GLN A 90 -62.01 38.40 35.22
C GLN A 90 -61.62 38.91 36.62
N ALA A 91 -62.51 38.75 37.60
CA ALA A 91 -62.19 39.08 38.99
C ALA A 91 -61.13 38.13 39.59
N ALA A 92 -61.13 36.85 39.21
CA ALA A 92 -60.08 35.91 39.62
C ALA A 92 -58.70 36.30 39.06
N ILE A 93 -58.62 36.73 37.79
CA ILE A 93 -57.38 37.23 37.18
C ILE A 93 -56.92 38.51 37.89
N ALA A 94 -57.82 39.45 38.14
CA ALA A 94 -57.52 40.68 38.88
C ALA A 94 -57.02 40.41 40.31
N MET A 95 -57.63 39.44 41.01
CA MET A 95 -57.20 39.02 42.34
C MET A 95 -55.77 38.44 42.33
N LEU A 96 -55.45 37.58 41.35
CA LEU A 96 -54.09 37.06 41.15
C LEU A 96 -53.08 38.17 40.83
N ILE A 97 -53.51 39.16 40.04
CA ILE A 97 -52.70 40.34 39.73
C ILE A 97 -52.35 41.11 41.01
N HIS A 98 -53.33 41.43 41.87
CA HIS A 98 -53.04 42.07 43.15
C HIS A 98 -52.18 41.19 44.08
N ASP A 99 -52.46 39.88 44.16
CA ASP A 99 -51.67 38.95 45.00
C ASP A 99 -50.17 38.95 44.64
N HIS A 100 -49.83 39.13 43.37
CA HIS A 100 -48.45 39.09 42.89
C HIS A 100 -47.82 40.48 42.66
N PHE A 101 -48.63 41.50 42.37
CA PHE A 101 -48.17 42.81 41.89
C PHE A 101 -48.78 44.02 42.59
N GLU A 102 -49.52 43.85 43.70
CA GLU A 102 -50.00 44.99 44.50
C GLU A 102 -48.85 45.94 44.84
N ALA A 103 -48.98 47.17 44.33
CA ALA A 103 -47.91 48.15 44.26
C ALA A 103 -47.95 49.15 45.43
N LEU A 104 -49.11 49.35 46.08
CA LEU A 104 -49.30 50.39 47.09
C LEU A 104 -49.38 49.83 48.50
N ASP A 105 -50.41 49.03 48.81
CA ASP A 105 -50.72 48.62 50.18
C ASP A 105 -51.14 47.14 50.27
N LYS A 106 -50.13 46.27 50.41
CA LYS A 106 -50.34 44.82 50.51
C LYS A 106 -51.17 44.40 51.72
N PRO A 107 -50.94 44.93 52.95
CA PRO A 107 -51.80 44.65 54.09
C PRO A 107 -53.28 45.01 53.86
N LEU A 108 -53.55 46.19 53.28
CA LEU A 108 -54.92 46.61 52.97
C LEU A 108 -55.55 45.70 51.90
N TRP A 109 -54.77 45.29 50.89
CA TRP A 109 -55.24 44.34 49.89
C TRP A 109 -55.67 43.02 50.53
N GLN A 110 -54.91 42.47 51.48
CA GLN A 110 -55.30 41.21 52.14
C GLN A 110 -56.63 41.33 52.92
N GLN A 111 -56.88 42.47 53.57
CA GLN A 111 -58.16 42.72 54.26
C GLN A 111 -59.32 42.82 53.27
N ARG A 112 -59.12 43.55 52.18
CA ARG A 112 -60.11 43.73 51.11
C ARG A 112 -60.41 42.45 50.35
N LYS A 113 -59.38 41.65 50.07
CA LYS A 113 -59.51 40.30 49.50
C LYS A 113 -60.38 39.41 50.38
N ALA A 114 -60.17 39.44 51.70
CA ALA A 114 -60.99 38.65 52.63
C ALA A 114 -62.47 39.07 52.61
N ALA A 115 -62.76 40.36 52.56
CA ALA A 115 -64.13 40.87 52.43
C ALA A 115 -64.75 40.51 51.07
N PHE A 116 -64.00 40.69 49.98
CA PHE A 116 -64.40 40.32 48.63
C PHE A 116 -64.77 38.83 48.52
N LEU A 117 -63.94 37.94 49.06
CA LEU A 117 -64.18 36.50 49.04
C LEU A 117 -65.35 36.05 49.92
N LYS A 118 -65.76 36.86 50.91
CA LYS A 118 -66.97 36.59 51.70
C LYS A 118 -68.25 36.77 50.86
N GLU A 119 -68.26 37.76 49.98
CA GLU A 119 -69.38 38.02 49.06
C GLU A 119 -69.30 37.16 47.78
N HIS A 120 -68.07 36.84 47.32
CA HIS A 120 -67.81 36.09 46.09
C HIS A 120 -66.96 34.82 46.32
N PRO A 121 -67.46 33.83 47.08
CA PRO A 121 -66.65 32.70 47.56
C PRO A 121 -66.12 31.77 46.45
N THR A 122 -66.72 31.79 45.26
CA THR A 122 -66.29 30.97 44.11
C THR A 122 -65.01 31.50 43.44
N VAL A 123 -64.66 32.77 43.66
CA VAL A 123 -63.53 33.42 42.97
C VAL A 123 -62.19 32.81 43.38
N GLN A 124 -62.00 32.42 44.65
CA GLN A 124 -60.75 31.79 45.09
C GLN A 124 -60.50 30.48 44.34
N ALA A 125 -61.49 29.59 44.26
CA ALA A 125 -61.35 28.33 43.54
C ALA A 125 -61.08 28.54 42.05
N ARG A 126 -61.69 29.59 41.44
CA ARG A 126 -61.43 29.95 40.04
C ARG A 126 -60.00 30.47 39.87
N ALA A 127 -59.51 31.32 40.76
CA ALA A 127 -58.14 31.83 40.74
C ALA A 127 -57.11 30.71 40.88
N ASP A 128 -57.31 29.77 41.82
CA ASP A 128 -56.44 28.62 41.99
C ASP A 128 -56.40 27.73 40.72
N ALA A 129 -57.56 27.53 40.09
CA ALA A 129 -57.67 26.79 38.83
C ALA A 129 -56.94 27.49 37.68
N LEU A 130 -57.10 28.82 37.54
CA LEU A 130 -56.42 29.62 36.53
C LEU A 130 -54.90 29.63 36.75
N TRP A 131 -54.45 29.77 38.00
CA TRP A 131 -53.03 29.77 38.31
C TRP A 131 -52.37 28.42 37.98
N LYS A 132 -53.06 27.33 38.30
CA LYS A 132 -52.65 25.97 37.93
C LYS A 132 -52.64 25.76 36.42
N GLU A 133 -53.65 26.27 35.71
CA GLU A 133 -53.69 26.24 34.25
C GLU A 133 -52.47 26.96 33.66
N ALA A 134 -52.20 28.19 34.10
CA ALA A 134 -51.09 29.00 33.63
C ALA A 134 -49.73 28.32 33.89
N ALA A 135 -49.57 27.66 35.05
CA ALA A 135 -48.35 26.91 35.36
C ALA A 135 -48.03 25.81 34.32
N GLY A 136 -49.05 25.19 33.73
CA GLY A 136 -48.90 24.19 32.66
C GLY A 136 -48.65 24.77 31.27
N ARG A 137 -48.62 26.10 31.13
CA ARG A 137 -48.53 26.84 29.87
C ARG A 137 -47.34 27.80 29.81
N VAL A 138 -46.60 27.94 30.90
CA VAL A 138 -45.47 28.88 31.02
C VAL A 138 -44.17 28.13 31.20
N ALA A 139 -43.27 28.27 30.22
CA ALA A 139 -41.92 27.75 30.30
C ALA A 139 -41.00 28.67 31.12
N THR A 140 -40.14 28.07 31.93
CA THR A 140 -39.12 28.74 32.75
C THR A 140 -37.70 28.24 32.46
N THR A 141 -37.55 27.02 31.96
CA THR A 141 -36.25 26.38 31.75
C THR A 141 -36.23 25.54 30.47
N THR A 142 -35.03 25.37 29.91
CA THR A 142 -34.78 24.48 28.77
C THR A 142 -33.46 23.74 28.92
N SER A 143 -33.42 22.49 28.43
CA SER A 143 -32.22 21.64 28.38
C SER A 143 -32.28 20.71 27.15
N ALA A 144 -31.14 20.18 26.74
CA ALA A 144 -31.09 19.17 25.68
C ALA A 144 -30.04 18.10 25.95
N THR A 145 -30.25 16.91 25.37
CA THR A 145 -29.30 15.80 25.35
C THR A 145 -29.13 15.26 23.93
N VAL A 146 -27.96 14.72 23.61
CA VAL A 146 -27.63 14.19 22.29
C VAL A 146 -27.39 12.69 22.38
N THR A 147 -27.97 11.94 21.44
CA THR A 147 -27.73 10.51 21.25
C THR A 147 -27.21 10.26 19.84
N TYR A 148 -26.12 9.51 19.70
CA TYR A 148 -25.55 9.10 18.41
C TYR A 148 -26.14 7.76 17.96
N LEU A 149 -26.39 7.61 16.65
CA LEU A 149 -26.93 6.37 16.05
C LEU A 149 -25.95 5.68 15.11
N GLU A 150 -25.29 6.43 14.22
CA GLU A 150 -24.29 5.89 13.29
C GLU A 150 -22.97 6.64 13.49
N GLY A 151 -22.23 6.29 14.55
CA GLY A 151 -21.10 7.08 15.01
C GLY A 151 -21.49 8.55 15.17
N LYS A 152 -20.60 9.49 14.79
CA LYS A 152 -20.88 10.93 14.82
C LYS A 152 -21.61 11.47 13.57
N ARG A 153 -22.21 10.60 12.73
CA ARG A 153 -22.92 11.04 11.50
C ARG A 153 -24.36 11.41 11.70
N SER A 154 -25.03 10.76 12.64
CA SER A 154 -26.47 10.94 12.83
C SER A 154 -26.87 10.64 14.26
N GLY A 155 -28.02 11.18 14.65
CA GLY A 155 -28.48 11.03 16.01
C GLY A 155 -29.80 11.74 16.28
N TYR A 156 -30.10 11.86 17.56
CA TYR A 156 -31.21 12.66 18.07
C TYR A 156 -30.69 13.78 18.97
N VAL A 157 -31.35 14.93 18.90
CA VAL A 157 -31.35 15.93 19.97
C VAL A 157 -32.71 15.87 20.65
N ASP A 158 -32.70 15.53 21.94
CA ASP A 158 -33.88 15.49 22.80
C ASP A 158 -33.94 16.75 23.63
N ILE A 159 -35.04 17.49 23.53
CA ILE A 159 -35.21 18.81 24.12
C ILE A 159 -36.34 18.77 25.12
N GLU A 160 -36.07 19.33 26.30
CA GLU A 160 -37.04 19.52 27.38
C GLU A 160 -37.22 21.02 27.59
N ILE A 161 -38.45 21.49 27.38
CA ILE A 161 -38.88 22.86 27.73
C ILE A 161 -39.89 22.70 28.86
N THR A 162 -39.54 23.21 30.04
CA THR A 162 -40.25 22.94 31.29
C THR A 162 -40.60 24.22 32.03
N GLY A 163 -41.68 24.16 32.80
CA GLY A 163 -42.09 25.19 33.75
C GLY A 163 -41.44 24.99 35.12
N SER A 164 -42.00 25.67 36.12
CA SER A 164 -41.46 25.65 37.49
C SER A 164 -41.40 24.22 38.05
N GLY A 165 -40.31 23.89 38.74
CA GLY A 165 -40.10 22.55 39.31
C GLY A 165 -39.89 21.44 38.27
N GLY A 166 -39.62 21.78 37.00
CA GLY A 166 -39.40 20.80 35.93
C GLY A 166 -40.69 20.23 35.31
N ALA A 167 -41.86 20.81 35.63
CA ALA A 167 -43.13 20.38 35.07
C ALA A 167 -43.16 20.55 33.55
N LYS A 168 -43.67 19.56 32.82
CA LYS A 168 -43.81 19.64 31.36
C LYS A 168 -44.94 20.60 30.99
N VAL A 169 -44.66 21.50 30.05
CA VAL A 169 -45.62 22.52 29.59
C VAL A 169 -46.22 22.19 28.23
N THR A 170 -47.35 22.80 27.92
CA THR A 170 -48.08 22.63 26.65
C THR A 170 -48.33 23.97 25.98
N GLY A 171 -48.41 23.98 24.65
CA GLY A 171 -48.79 25.16 23.87
C GLY A 171 -47.74 26.25 23.74
N VAL A 172 -46.55 26.10 24.34
CA VAL A 172 -45.46 27.07 24.27
C VAL A 172 -44.79 26.97 22.89
N PRO A 173 -44.80 28.04 22.07
CA PRO A 173 -44.07 28.05 20.81
C PRO A 173 -42.56 27.94 21.04
N TYR A 174 -41.87 27.16 20.22
CA TYR A 174 -40.43 26.99 20.30
C TYR A 174 -39.78 26.95 18.91
N THR A 175 -38.50 27.29 18.87
CA THR A 175 -37.60 27.09 17.73
C THR A 175 -36.29 26.49 18.20
N VAL A 176 -35.79 25.50 17.49
CA VAL A 176 -34.51 24.84 17.70
C VAL A 176 -33.66 25.11 16.49
N LYS A 177 -32.42 25.57 16.70
CA LYS A 177 -31.44 25.80 15.65
C LYS A 177 -30.18 25.00 15.93
N LEU A 178 -29.68 24.28 14.92
CA LEU A 178 -28.33 23.75 14.91
C LEU A 178 -27.39 24.80 14.30
N THR A 179 -26.33 25.14 15.01
CA THR A 179 -25.25 26.00 14.51
C THR A 179 -23.99 25.16 14.40
N GLY A 180 -23.56 24.87 13.19
CA GLY A 180 -22.47 23.95 12.87
C GLY A 180 -22.81 23.08 11.66
N PRO A 181 -21.97 22.09 11.32
CA PRO A 181 -22.14 21.26 10.12
C PRO A 181 -23.15 20.12 10.33
N ALA A 182 -24.39 20.45 10.68
CA ALA A 182 -25.48 19.50 10.80
C ALA A 182 -26.84 20.09 10.41
N THR A 183 -27.73 19.23 9.93
CA THR A 183 -29.13 19.56 9.61
C THR A 183 -30.08 18.57 10.26
N PHE A 184 -31.32 18.97 10.44
CA PHE A 184 -32.40 18.05 10.78
C PHE A 184 -32.85 17.24 9.55
N ASP A 185 -33.66 16.20 9.75
CA ASP A 185 -34.15 15.33 8.66
C ASP A 185 -34.87 16.08 7.52
N ASN A 186 -35.40 17.27 7.79
CA ASN A 186 -36.03 18.12 6.78
C ASN A 186 -35.01 18.91 5.93
N GLY A 187 -33.71 18.66 6.09
CA GLY A 187 -32.61 19.33 5.39
C GLY A 187 -32.30 20.75 5.89
N ARG A 188 -33.05 21.27 6.87
CA ARG A 188 -32.84 22.60 7.45
C ARG A 188 -32.08 22.50 8.76
N ASN A 189 -31.44 23.60 9.15
CA ASN A 189 -30.82 23.73 10.47
C ASN A 189 -31.80 24.24 11.54
N THR A 190 -33.08 24.43 11.21
CA THR A 190 -34.11 24.89 12.14
C THR A 190 -35.33 23.97 12.17
N ALA A 191 -35.90 23.82 13.36
CA ALA A 191 -37.15 23.11 13.62
C ALA A 191 -37.98 23.90 14.62
N SER A 192 -39.27 24.10 14.36
CA SER A 192 -40.16 24.89 15.22
C SER A 192 -41.46 24.13 15.49
N GLY A 193 -42.11 24.43 16.60
CA GLY A 193 -43.36 23.78 16.99
C GLY A 193 -43.99 24.40 18.23
N LYS A 194 -44.95 23.69 18.82
CA LYS A 194 -45.50 23.99 20.14
C LYS A 194 -45.29 22.80 21.07
N THR A 195 -45.02 23.05 22.35
CA THR A 195 -44.84 21.99 23.34
C THR A 195 -46.13 21.18 23.54
N ALA A 196 -46.01 19.88 23.84
CA ALA A 196 -47.14 18.96 24.01
C ALA A 196 -46.98 18.08 25.27
N ALA A 197 -46.37 18.61 26.33
CA ALA A 197 -46.06 17.89 27.58
C ALA A 197 -45.25 16.58 27.39
N LYS A 198 -44.39 16.55 26.37
CA LYS A 198 -43.48 15.43 26.05
C LYS A 198 -42.16 15.97 25.54
N THR A 199 -41.14 15.13 25.58
CA THR A 199 -39.81 15.41 25.02
C THR A 199 -39.93 15.71 23.53
N ILE A 200 -39.25 16.76 23.08
CA ILE A 200 -39.15 17.10 21.67
C ILE A 200 -37.92 16.39 21.12
N ARG A 201 -38.12 15.31 20.38
CA ARG A 201 -37.04 14.56 19.74
C ARG A 201 -36.87 15.01 18.30
N LEU A 202 -35.67 15.46 17.94
CA LEU A 202 -35.32 15.89 16.59
C LEU A 202 -34.15 15.07 16.07
N ALA A 203 -34.35 14.38 14.96
CA ALA A 203 -33.30 13.65 14.26
C ALA A 203 -32.38 14.62 13.51
N TRP A 204 -31.08 14.39 13.58
CA TRP A 204 -30.07 15.19 12.91
C TRP A 204 -29.09 14.34 12.11
N LYS A 205 -28.46 14.96 11.11
CA LYS A 205 -27.40 14.38 10.26
C LYS A 205 -26.26 15.37 10.09
N ALA A 206 -25.03 14.87 10.14
CA ALA A 206 -23.82 15.62 9.85
C ALA A 206 -23.74 15.97 8.36
N THR A 207 -23.36 17.21 8.05
CA THR A 207 -23.07 17.65 6.68
C THR A 207 -21.56 17.74 6.42
N ASP A 208 -20.76 17.88 7.48
CA ASP A 208 -19.30 17.90 7.45
C ASP A 208 -18.75 17.49 8.83
N ALA A 209 -17.43 17.59 9.04
CA ALA A 209 -16.80 17.46 10.34
C ALA A 209 -16.77 18.78 11.10
N GLY A 210 -17.13 18.76 12.39
CA GLY A 210 -16.99 19.92 13.27
C GLY A 210 -17.91 19.90 14.49
N SER A 211 -17.81 20.96 15.30
CA SER A 211 -18.65 21.16 16.47
C SER A 211 -20.02 21.75 16.08
N VAL A 212 -21.09 21.21 16.67
CA VAL A 212 -22.47 21.67 16.51
C VAL A 212 -23.02 22.12 17.86
N THR A 213 -23.56 23.34 17.91
CA THR A 213 -24.28 23.85 19.08
C THR A 213 -25.78 23.87 18.79
N THR A 214 -26.58 23.32 19.72
CA THR A 214 -28.03 23.43 19.68
C THR A 214 -28.47 24.69 20.43
N ASN A 215 -29.07 25.62 19.71
CA ASN A 215 -29.72 26.80 20.28
C ASN A 215 -31.23 26.52 20.37
N VAL A 216 -31.81 26.60 21.56
CA VAL A 216 -33.26 26.50 21.75
C VAL A 216 -33.80 27.87 22.12
N SER A 217 -34.87 28.29 21.46
CA SER A 217 -35.67 29.43 21.85
C SER A 217 -37.11 29.02 22.09
N TYR A 218 -37.76 29.68 23.05
CA TYR A 218 -39.18 29.50 23.32
C TYR A 218 -39.83 30.82 23.70
N ASP A 219 -41.09 30.97 23.31
CA ASP A 219 -41.82 32.23 23.46
C ASP A 219 -42.57 32.27 24.79
N HIS A 220 -42.66 33.45 25.39
CA HIS A 220 -43.52 33.71 26.55
C HIS A 220 -44.15 35.10 26.45
N GLY A 221 -45.29 35.27 27.08
CA GLY A 221 -45.93 36.58 27.20
C GLY A 221 -45.20 37.49 28.19
N THR A 222 -45.31 38.80 27.98
CA THR A 222 -44.91 39.84 28.92
C THR A 222 -46.14 40.63 29.38
N ILE A 223 -46.00 41.36 30.49
CA ILE A 223 -47.00 42.31 30.98
C ILE A 223 -46.39 43.71 31.08
N GLU A 224 -47.24 44.72 30.92
CA GLU A 224 -46.88 46.14 31.00
C GLU A 224 -47.66 46.81 32.14
N ARG A 225 -46.98 47.70 32.87
CA ARG A 225 -47.59 48.64 33.81
C ARG A 225 -47.96 49.92 33.09
N LEU A 226 -49.21 50.35 33.22
CA LEU A 226 -49.72 51.64 32.76
C LEU A 226 -49.70 52.59 33.95
N THR A 227 -48.81 53.59 33.92
CA THR A 227 -48.66 54.58 34.99
C THR A 227 -49.72 55.66 34.84
N SER A 228 -50.55 55.83 35.87
CA SER A 228 -51.77 56.64 35.86
C SER A 228 -52.10 57.12 37.29
N GLY A 229 -53.23 57.80 37.50
CA GLY A 229 -53.71 58.07 38.86
C GLY A 229 -54.02 56.79 39.65
N GLN A 230 -54.36 55.71 38.94
CA GLN A 230 -54.46 54.32 39.37
C GLN A 230 -53.60 53.49 38.43
N ASP A 231 -52.61 52.78 38.91
CA ASP A 231 -51.78 51.98 38.01
C ASP A 231 -52.46 50.68 37.60
N TYR A 232 -52.22 50.27 36.35
CA TYR A 232 -52.78 49.06 35.77
C TYR A 232 -51.73 48.10 35.25
N LEU A 233 -52.04 46.80 35.22
CA LEU A 233 -51.34 45.81 34.41
C LEU A 233 -52.19 45.39 33.22
N ARG A 234 -51.54 45.22 32.07
CA ARG A 234 -52.12 44.59 30.88
C ARG A 234 -51.14 43.61 30.24
N TYR A 235 -51.65 42.77 29.35
CA TYR A 235 -50.79 42.00 28.45
C TYR A 235 -49.97 42.93 27.55
N GLY A 236 -48.67 42.65 27.45
CA GLY A 236 -47.68 43.37 26.66
C GLY A 236 -47.44 42.71 25.30
N THR A 237 -46.38 41.96 25.13
CA THR A 237 -46.11 41.29 23.85
C THR A 237 -45.56 39.90 24.10
N SER A 238 -45.36 39.14 23.03
CA SER A 238 -44.53 37.95 23.10
C SER A 238 -43.05 38.36 23.11
N ALA A 239 -42.29 37.75 24.01
CA ALA A 239 -40.83 37.75 24.03
C ALA A 239 -40.33 36.31 23.84
N SER A 240 -39.05 36.15 23.50
CA SER A 240 -38.43 34.83 23.37
C SER A 240 -37.23 34.72 24.28
N GLU A 241 -37.17 33.63 25.04
CA GLU A 241 -35.94 33.19 25.69
C GLU A 241 -35.09 32.42 24.69
N LYS A 242 -33.77 32.60 24.72
CA LYS A 242 -32.84 31.87 23.86
C LYS A 242 -31.66 31.36 24.67
N LYS A 243 -31.36 30.08 24.53
CA LYS A 243 -30.26 29.43 25.26
C LYS A 243 -29.54 28.41 24.40
N ASP A 244 -28.23 28.37 24.56
CA ASP A 244 -27.37 27.30 24.06
C ASP A 244 -27.46 26.16 25.06
N VAL A 245 -27.95 25.01 24.60
CA VAL A 245 -28.35 23.91 25.51
C VAL A 245 -27.44 22.70 25.47
N VAL A 246 -26.76 22.47 24.34
CA VAL A 246 -25.76 21.40 24.20
C VAL A 246 -24.85 21.65 23.01
N THR A 247 -23.58 21.29 23.14
CA THR A 247 -22.58 21.29 22.06
C THR A 247 -22.01 19.88 21.89
N PHE A 248 -21.83 19.42 20.65
CA PHE A 248 -21.40 18.06 20.33
C PHE A 248 -20.68 18.01 18.98
N ASP A 249 -19.80 17.02 18.79
CA ASP A 249 -19.05 16.86 17.54
C ASP A 249 -19.79 15.99 16.53
N VAL A 250 -19.71 16.36 15.26
CA VAL A 250 -20.24 15.59 14.15
C VAL A 250 -19.16 15.34 13.11
N VAL A 251 -19.27 14.24 12.36
CA VAL A 251 -18.37 13.91 11.25
C VAL A 251 -19.18 13.20 10.18
N LYS A 252 -19.24 13.77 8.96
CA LYS A 252 -19.91 13.13 7.81
C LYS A 252 -19.11 11.96 7.24
N THR A 253 -17.81 12.13 7.04
CA THR A 253 -16.95 11.16 6.32
C THR A 253 -16.24 10.19 7.26
N PHE A 254 -15.66 9.11 6.74
CA PHE A 254 -14.67 8.28 7.44
C PHE A 254 -13.41 8.15 6.59
N GLN A 255 -12.29 7.83 7.24
CA GLN A 255 -11.04 7.52 6.56
C GLN A 255 -10.71 6.03 6.71
N PRO A 256 -10.91 5.20 5.67
CA PRO A 256 -10.37 3.85 5.64
C PRO A 256 -8.84 3.89 5.49
N GLY A 257 -8.19 2.85 5.99
CA GLY A 257 -6.78 2.56 5.75
C GLY A 257 -6.58 1.06 5.59
N LEU A 258 -5.33 0.64 5.40
CA LEU A 258 -4.95 -0.77 5.25
C LEU A 258 -3.69 -1.06 6.06
N THR A 259 -3.57 -2.29 6.53
CA THR A 259 -2.31 -2.90 6.98
C THR A 259 -2.16 -4.23 6.27
N THR A 260 -0.99 -4.49 5.74
CA THR A 260 -0.73 -5.63 4.84
C THR A 260 0.48 -6.42 5.33
N VAL A 261 0.59 -7.68 4.90
CA VAL A 261 1.74 -8.55 5.20
C VAL A 261 1.86 -9.59 4.09
N VAL A 262 3.02 -9.67 3.43
CA VAL A 262 3.27 -10.70 2.41
C VAL A 262 3.05 -12.11 2.95
N GLY A 263 2.52 -13.00 2.11
CA GLY A 263 2.26 -14.39 2.50
C GLY A 263 3.53 -15.17 2.87
N GLY A 264 4.67 -14.82 2.27
CA GLY A 264 5.98 -15.39 2.57
C GLY A 264 7.11 -14.38 2.40
N LYS A 265 8.10 -14.42 3.30
CA LYS A 265 9.29 -13.54 3.24
C LYS A 265 10.28 -13.95 2.16
N VAL A 266 10.37 -15.23 1.87
CA VAL A 266 11.24 -15.79 0.86
C VAL A 266 10.39 -16.71 0.00
N VAL A 267 10.44 -16.51 -1.31
CA VAL A 267 9.72 -17.34 -2.31
C VAL A 267 10.67 -17.75 -3.41
N ASP A 268 10.38 -18.85 -4.09
CA ASP A 268 11.17 -19.30 -5.23
C ASP A 268 10.71 -18.63 -6.52
N ALA A 269 11.64 -18.37 -7.45
CA ALA A 269 11.25 -17.95 -8.79
C ALA A 269 10.29 -18.97 -9.41
N GLY A 270 9.17 -18.50 -9.96
CA GLY A 270 8.07 -19.33 -10.44
C GLY A 270 6.92 -19.51 -9.43
N ASP A 271 7.14 -19.16 -8.16
CA ASP A 271 6.06 -19.14 -7.17
C ASP A 271 5.09 -17.98 -7.41
N GLU A 272 3.89 -18.14 -6.87
CA GLU A 272 2.89 -17.08 -6.86
C GLU A 272 3.13 -16.14 -5.69
N VAL A 273 2.93 -14.85 -5.94
CA VAL A 273 3.03 -13.83 -4.88
C VAL A 273 1.65 -13.61 -4.27
N THR A 274 1.59 -13.62 -2.94
CA THR A 274 0.37 -13.36 -2.17
C THR A 274 0.60 -12.32 -1.11
N ASP A 275 -0.49 -11.68 -0.69
CA ASP A 275 -0.50 -10.67 0.38
C ASP A 275 -1.78 -10.74 1.21
N ARG A 276 -1.64 -10.54 2.52
CA ARG A 276 -2.75 -10.52 3.46
C ARG A 276 -3.11 -9.08 3.81
N VAL A 277 -4.14 -8.57 3.13
CA VAL A 277 -4.62 -7.20 3.28
C VAL A 277 -5.67 -7.12 4.38
N THR A 278 -5.46 -6.25 5.36
CA THR A 278 -6.42 -6.01 6.45
C THR A 278 -6.91 -4.58 6.45
N SER A 279 -8.23 -4.38 6.42
CA SER A 279 -8.83 -3.05 6.49
C SER A 279 -8.68 -2.43 7.87
N THR A 280 -8.41 -1.14 7.90
CA THR A 280 -8.36 -0.33 9.12
C THR A 280 -9.23 0.92 8.95
N ILE A 281 -9.38 1.66 10.04
CA ILE A 281 -10.10 2.93 10.05
C ILE A 281 -9.34 3.90 10.94
N ALA A 282 -9.33 5.19 10.56
CA ALA A 282 -8.68 6.21 11.36
C ALA A 282 -9.28 6.30 12.78
N ASP A 283 -8.44 6.64 13.75
CA ASP A 283 -8.83 6.73 15.15
C ASP A 283 -10.02 7.67 15.36
N GLY A 284 -11.02 7.20 16.11
CA GLY A 284 -12.24 7.95 16.40
C GLY A 284 -13.27 8.00 15.27
N ASP A 285 -12.96 7.48 14.08
CA ASP A 285 -13.95 7.29 13.01
C ASP A 285 -14.80 6.03 13.25
N THR A 286 -15.92 5.95 12.53
CA THR A 286 -16.78 4.77 12.47
C THR A 286 -17.04 4.44 11.02
N TRP A 287 -16.90 3.16 10.65
CA TRP A 287 -17.15 2.71 9.27
C TRP A 287 -18.58 3.02 8.88
N LYS A 288 -18.80 3.52 7.66
CA LYS A 288 -20.15 3.83 7.18
C LYS A 288 -20.91 2.53 6.96
N SER A 289 -22.05 2.35 7.63
CA SER A 289 -22.87 1.15 7.44
C SER A 289 -23.31 1.04 5.97
N GLY A 290 -23.15 -0.16 5.40
CA GLY A 290 -23.46 -0.45 4.00
C GLY A 290 -22.44 0.04 2.98
N ALA A 291 -21.32 0.66 3.40
CA ALA A 291 -20.24 1.02 2.49
C ALA A 291 -19.29 -0.16 2.27
N THR A 292 -19.08 -0.53 1.01
CA THR A 292 -18.01 -1.42 0.57
C THR A 292 -16.86 -0.57 0.04
N ILE A 293 -15.66 -0.78 0.55
CA ILE A 293 -14.43 -0.10 0.13
C ILE A 293 -13.60 -1.05 -0.72
N LYS A 294 -13.24 -0.59 -1.92
CA LYS A 294 -12.32 -1.24 -2.85
C LYS A 294 -10.90 -0.77 -2.56
N ALA A 295 -9.97 -1.72 -2.52
CA ALA A 295 -8.55 -1.49 -2.41
C ALA A 295 -7.83 -2.11 -3.60
N ASP A 296 -6.82 -1.41 -4.12
CA ASP A 296 -5.98 -1.84 -5.24
C ASP A 296 -4.54 -2.02 -4.76
N GLY A 297 -3.95 -3.17 -5.07
CA GLY A 297 -2.57 -3.51 -4.77
C GLY A 297 -1.71 -3.44 -6.02
N TYR A 298 -0.48 -2.95 -5.86
CA TYR A 298 0.54 -2.83 -6.90
C TYR A 298 1.82 -3.50 -6.39
N TYR A 299 2.20 -4.61 -7.02
CA TYR A 299 3.41 -5.33 -6.67
C TYR A 299 4.58 -4.86 -7.55
N PHE A 300 5.67 -4.46 -6.92
CA PHE A 300 6.90 -4.02 -7.57
C PHE A 300 7.96 -5.09 -7.41
N ALA A 301 8.55 -5.55 -8.51
CA ALA A 301 9.54 -6.63 -8.54
C ALA A 301 10.92 -6.11 -8.99
N GLY A 302 11.96 -6.92 -8.80
CA GLY A 302 13.31 -6.62 -9.29
C GLY A 302 14.06 -5.55 -8.49
N ILE A 303 13.67 -5.32 -7.23
CA ILE A 303 14.28 -4.34 -6.35
C ILE A 303 15.65 -4.84 -5.91
N LYS A 304 16.68 -3.99 -6.05
CA LYS A 304 18.07 -4.31 -5.69
C LYS A 304 18.31 -4.12 -4.19
N PRO A 305 19.24 -4.86 -3.56
CA PRO A 305 19.49 -4.77 -2.12
C PRO A 305 19.76 -3.35 -1.61
N LYS A 306 20.49 -2.53 -2.39
CA LYS A 306 20.80 -1.13 -2.05
C LYS A 306 19.58 -0.21 -1.89
N ALA A 307 18.39 -0.61 -2.37
CA ALA A 307 17.16 0.15 -2.24
C ALA A 307 16.40 -0.17 -0.94
N LEU A 308 16.72 -1.27 -0.26
CA LEU A 308 16.15 -1.57 1.05
C LEU A 308 16.47 -0.43 2.03
N GLY A 309 15.47 -0.02 2.83
CA GLY A 309 15.58 1.14 3.72
C GLY A 309 15.44 2.50 3.02
N GLN A 310 15.34 2.55 1.68
CA GLN A 310 15.09 3.79 0.90
C GLN A 310 13.62 3.89 0.46
N GLY A 311 12.71 3.44 1.34
CA GLY A 311 11.27 3.46 1.10
C GLY A 311 10.73 4.84 0.73
N ILE A 312 9.68 4.86 -0.08
CA ILE A 312 9.04 6.10 -0.52
C ILE A 312 7.63 6.13 0.08
N ALA A 313 7.41 7.03 1.03
CA ALA A 313 6.09 7.25 1.62
C ALA A 313 5.25 8.24 0.79
N PRO A 314 3.91 8.13 0.80
CA PRO A 314 3.03 9.15 0.26
C PRO A 314 3.14 10.46 1.06
N LYS A 315 2.98 11.60 0.38
CA LYS A 315 2.93 12.91 1.05
C LYS A 315 1.53 13.15 1.63
N THR A 316 1.44 13.99 2.66
CA THR A 316 0.14 14.40 3.22
C THR A 316 -0.76 14.98 2.15
N GLY A 317 -1.93 14.37 1.94
CA GLY A 317 -2.93 14.80 0.95
C GLY A 317 -2.58 14.48 -0.51
N GLU A 318 -1.51 13.72 -0.77
CA GLU A 318 -1.20 13.20 -2.11
C GLU A 318 -2.26 12.18 -2.54
N THR A 319 -2.73 12.29 -3.79
CA THR A 319 -3.66 11.29 -4.33
C THR A 319 -2.93 9.99 -4.62
N SER A 320 -3.64 8.86 -4.60
CA SER A 320 -3.07 7.55 -4.91
C SER A 320 -2.45 7.55 -6.31
N LYS A 321 -3.13 8.21 -7.26
CA LYS A 321 -2.66 8.38 -8.64
C LYS A 321 -1.34 9.15 -8.71
N ASP A 322 -1.22 10.28 -7.99
CA ASP A 322 -0.01 11.10 -7.99
C ASP A 322 1.16 10.36 -7.32
N PHE A 323 0.87 9.62 -6.24
CA PHE A 323 1.86 8.80 -5.56
C PHE A 323 2.43 7.71 -6.50
N LEU A 324 1.57 6.94 -7.17
CA LEU A 324 2.00 5.93 -8.14
C LEU A 324 2.78 6.54 -9.32
N ALA A 325 2.37 7.73 -9.80
CA ALA A 325 3.11 8.46 -10.83
C ALA A 325 4.51 8.88 -10.35
N ARG A 326 4.65 9.25 -9.08
CA ARG A 326 5.94 9.59 -8.46
C ARG A 326 6.83 8.36 -8.27
N LEU A 327 6.27 7.20 -7.91
CA LEU A 327 7.01 5.93 -7.89
C LEU A 327 7.55 5.60 -9.29
N LYS A 328 6.73 5.76 -10.33
CA LYS A 328 7.14 5.58 -11.73
C LYS A 328 8.26 6.52 -12.13
N ALA A 329 8.17 7.79 -11.78
CA ALA A 329 9.23 8.77 -12.04
C ALA A 329 10.56 8.43 -11.30
N ALA A 330 10.47 7.73 -10.17
CA ALA A 330 11.62 7.22 -9.43
C ALA A 330 12.15 5.87 -9.98
N GLY A 331 11.58 5.36 -11.08
CA GLY A 331 12.01 4.12 -11.74
C GLY A 331 11.26 2.85 -11.31
N TYR A 332 10.24 2.97 -10.45
CA TYR A 332 9.45 1.84 -9.98
C TYR A 332 8.17 1.69 -10.78
N SER A 333 8.02 0.60 -11.53
CA SER A 333 6.78 0.25 -12.23
C SER A 333 6.20 -1.05 -11.67
N PRO A 334 4.87 -1.13 -11.48
CA PRO A 334 4.24 -2.37 -11.03
C PRO A 334 4.47 -3.50 -12.03
N ALA A 335 4.87 -4.67 -11.52
CA ALA A 335 4.97 -5.92 -12.26
C ALA A 335 3.68 -6.76 -12.17
N ALA A 336 2.88 -6.55 -11.13
CA ALA A 336 1.61 -7.23 -10.92
C ALA A 336 0.64 -6.38 -10.08
N TYR A 337 -0.60 -6.86 -9.99
CA TYR A 337 -1.72 -6.16 -9.37
C TYR A 337 -2.49 -7.08 -8.43
N GLY A 338 -3.29 -6.50 -7.55
CA GLY A 338 -4.23 -7.23 -6.69
C GLY A 338 -5.43 -6.34 -6.35
N THR A 339 -6.55 -6.94 -5.96
CA THR A 339 -7.74 -6.20 -5.53
C THR A 339 -8.34 -6.84 -4.28
N ALA A 340 -8.92 -6.01 -3.42
CA ALA A 340 -9.65 -6.47 -2.23
C ALA A 340 -10.86 -5.58 -1.95
N GLU A 341 -11.90 -6.17 -1.38
CA GLU A 341 -13.11 -5.44 -0.96
C GLU A 341 -13.42 -5.69 0.53
N PHE A 342 -13.78 -4.61 1.21
CA PHE A 342 -14.06 -4.60 2.65
C PHE A 342 -15.38 -3.91 2.97
N THR A 343 -16.18 -4.52 3.83
CA THR A 343 -17.47 -3.98 4.30
C THR A 343 -17.40 -3.44 5.73
N GLY A 344 -16.22 -3.50 6.35
CA GLY A 344 -15.95 -3.01 7.69
C GLY A 344 -14.46 -2.98 7.99
N ALA A 345 -14.08 -2.33 9.09
CA ALA A 345 -12.72 -2.33 9.61
C ALA A 345 -12.37 -3.66 10.29
N GLY A 346 -11.09 -4.05 10.29
CA GLY A 346 -10.57 -5.27 10.89
C GLY A 346 -10.82 -6.54 10.08
N GLN A 347 -11.26 -6.42 8.82
CA GLN A 347 -11.46 -7.56 7.93
C GLN A 347 -10.15 -7.85 7.18
N SER A 348 -9.73 -9.12 7.15
CA SER A 348 -8.58 -9.58 6.37
C SER A 348 -9.00 -10.31 5.10
N ARG A 349 -8.20 -10.18 4.04
CA ARG A 349 -8.32 -10.90 2.76
C ARG A 349 -6.95 -11.36 2.31
N GLU A 350 -6.86 -12.62 1.89
CA GLU A 350 -5.71 -13.11 1.13
C GLU A 350 -5.90 -12.72 -0.33
N VAL A 351 -4.91 -12.03 -0.89
CA VAL A 351 -4.90 -11.57 -2.29
C VAL A 351 -3.73 -12.21 -3.00
N ARG A 352 -3.98 -12.67 -4.23
CA ARG A 352 -2.98 -13.22 -5.13
C ARG A 352 -2.64 -12.20 -6.20
N ALA A 353 -1.36 -12.06 -6.50
CA ALA A 353 -0.89 -11.20 -7.57
C ALA A 353 -1.34 -11.70 -8.96
N VAL A 354 -1.80 -10.77 -9.80
CA VAL A 354 -2.21 -11.04 -11.18
C VAL A 354 -1.47 -10.13 -12.17
N THR A 355 -1.32 -10.59 -13.42
CA THR A 355 -0.49 -9.92 -14.45
C THR A 355 -1.10 -8.62 -14.98
N ALA A 356 -2.41 -8.45 -14.87
CA ALA A 356 -3.14 -7.26 -15.31
C ALA A 356 -4.13 -6.78 -14.24
N PRO A 357 -4.44 -5.46 -14.18
CA PRO A 357 -5.49 -4.94 -13.31
C PRO A 357 -6.83 -5.64 -13.60
N ASP A 358 -7.54 -6.05 -12.56
CA ASP A 358 -8.82 -6.77 -12.64
C ASP A 358 -8.77 -8.10 -13.45
N GLY A 359 -7.58 -8.63 -13.70
CA GLY A 359 -7.36 -9.92 -14.35
C GLY A 359 -7.38 -11.11 -13.39
N ASP A 360 -7.26 -12.31 -13.94
CA ASP A 360 -7.23 -13.59 -13.20
C ASP A 360 -5.93 -14.40 -13.44
N GLU A 361 -5.14 -14.03 -14.45
CA GLU A 361 -3.88 -14.68 -14.76
C GLU A 361 -2.87 -14.46 -13.62
N PRO A 362 -2.34 -15.54 -13.00
CA PRO A 362 -1.42 -15.44 -11.88
C PRO A 362 -0.09 -14.79 -12.28
N TYR A 363 0.39 -13.87 -11.46
CA TYR A 363 1.79 -13.44 -11.56
C TYR A 363 2.71 -14.48 -10.92
N ARG A 364 3.78 -14.81 -11.64
CA ARG A 364 4.85 -15.73 -11.22
C ARG A 364 6.12 -14.93 -10.95
N SER A 365 6.69 -15.07 -9.75
CA SER A 365 7.91 -14.37 -9.33
C SER A 365 9.11 -14.72 -10.22
N GLY A 366 10.08 -13.83 -10.37
CA GLY A 366 11.30 -14.09 -11.15
C GLY A 366 11.12 -14.15 -12.68
N GLY A 367 9.88 -14.22 -13.18
CA GLY A 367 9.58 -14.14 -14.61
C GLY A 367 10.06 -12.82 -15.24
N ASN A 368 10.42 -12.86 -16.53
CA ASN A 368 10.91 -11.71 -17.31
C ASN A 368 12.20 -11.03 -16.77
N GLY A 369 13.03 -11.76 -16.02
CA GLY A 369 14.30 -11.25 -15.51
C GLY A 369 14.20 -10.35 -14.27
N HIS A 370 13.01 -10.28 -13.63
CA HIS A 370 12.79 -9.55 -12.39
C HIS A 370 13.24 -10.36 -11.17
N THR A 371 14.56 -10.43 -10.95
CA THR A 371 15.17 -11.10 -9.80
C THR A 371 15.53 -10.11 -8.69
N GLY A 372 15.52 -10.57 -7.42
CA GLY A 372 15.80 -9.74 -6.25
C GLY A 372 14.60 -9.61 -5.32
N PHE A 373 14.42 -8.43 -4.72
CA PHE A 373 13.31 -8.18 -3.79
C PHE A 373 12.05 -7.73 -4.52
N GLY A 374 10.90 -7.96 -3.89
CA GLY A 374 9.63 -7.39 -4.31
C GLY A 374 8.85 -6.83 -3.12
N THR A 375 7.96 -5.87 -3.40
CA THR A 375 7.15 -5.21 -2.37
C THR A 375 5.78 -4.85 -2.91
N TRP A 376 4.77 -4.87 -2.04
CA TRP A 376 3.46 -4.32 -2.33
C TRP A 376 3.34 -2.85 -1.97
N VAL A 377 2.49 -2.14 -2.71
CA VAL A 377 1.89 -0.86 -2.34
C VAL A 377 0.39 -1.01 -2.53
N TRP A 378 -0.38 -0.66 -1.50
CA TRP A 378 -1.83 -0.73 -1.52
C TRP A 378 -2.46 0.65 -1.46
N THR A 379 -3.54 0.85 -2.21
CA THR A 379 -4.27 2.11 -2.25
C THR A 379 -5.75 1.92 -2.00
N VAL A 380 -6.36 2.95 -1.41
CA VAL A 380 -7.82 3.17 -1.45
C VAL A 380 -8.00 4.50 -2.17
N ASP A 381 -8.21 4.43 -3.49
CA ASP A 381 -8.47 5.60 -4.32
C ASP A 381 -9.95 5.98 -4.21
N ARG A 382 -10.23 7.18 -3.73
CA ARG A 382 -11.59 7.69 -3.53
C ARG A 382 -12.37 7.78 -4.85
N GLU A 383 -11.72 8.12 -5.96
CA GLU A 383 -12.37 8.24 -7.27
C GLU A 383 -12.63 6.89 -7.93
N ARG A 384 -11.96 5.82 -7.48
CA ARG A 384 -12.23 4.44 -7.93
C ARG A 384 -13.32 3.74 -7.12
N GLN A 385 -13.80 4.34 -6.03
CA GLN A 385 -14.94 3.80 -5.28
C GLN A 385 -16.25 3.96 -6.07
N ASP A 386 -17.27 3.20 -5.69
CA ASP A 386 -18.62 3.37 -6.23
C ASP A 386 -19.17 4.76 -5.90
N ALA A 387 -19.95 5.35 -6.81
CA ALA A 387 -20.44 6.73 -6.69
C ALA A 387 -21.18 7.00 -5.37
N SER A 388 -21.92 6.00 -4.86
CA SER A 388 -22.65 6.07 -3.58
C SER A 388 -21.73 6.08 -2.35
N VAL A 389 -20.47 5.67 -2.49
CA VAL A 389 -19.47 5.55 -1.41
C VAL A 389 -18.51 6.75 -1.41
N ARG A 390 -18.19 7.34 -2.56
CA ARG A 390 -17.19 8.43 -2.71
C ARG A 390 -17.43 9.62 -1.79
N GLU A 391 -18.70 9.96 -1.54
CA GLU A 391 -19.03 11.11 -0.68
C GLU A 391 -18.79 10.87 0.81
N TRP A 392 -18.58 9.61 1.21
CA TRP A 392 -18.36 9.19 2.60
C TRP A 392 -16.89 8.96 2.91
N VAL A 393 -16.05 8.70 1.91
CA VAL A 393 -14.60 8.56 2.07
C VAL A 393 -13.96 9.95 2.12
N ARG A 394 -13.19 10.21 3.18
CA ARG A 394 -12.60 11.53 3.44
C ARG A 394 -11.50 11.88 2.45
N ALA A 395 -10.55 10.97 2.25
CA ALA A 395 -9.42 11.13 1.34
C ALA A 395 -8.89 9.76 0.89
N ASP A 396 -7.99 9.80 -0.09
CA ASP A 396 -7.23 8.63 -0.53
C ASP A 396 -6.36 8.08 0.61
N PHE A 397 -6.08 6.78 0.53
CA PHE A 397 -5.04 6.11 1.32
C PHE A 397 -4.04 5.45 0.38
N SER A 398 -2.76 5.48 0.75
CA SER A 398 -1.72 4.67 0.11
C SER A 398 -0.75 4.18 1.17
N SER A 399 -0.33 2.91 1.10
CA SER A 399 0.78 2.40 1.87
C SER A 399 2.11 2.88 1.27
N ALA A 400 3.22 2.77 2.01
CA ALA A 400 4.52 3.20 1.49
C ALA A 400 5.16 2.09 0.62
N LEU A 401 6.05 2.48 -0.29
CA LEU A 401 6.89 1.53 -1.02
C LEU A 401 7.98 0.98 -0.10
N MET A 402 8.24 -0.33 -0.15
CA MET A 402 9.26 -1.02 0.64
C MET A 402 9.02 -0.97 2.17
N GLU A 403 7.76 -1.06 2.59
CA GLU A 403 7.46 -1.32 4.00
C GLU A 403 7.94 -2.73 4.39
N GLN A 404 8.48 -2.85 5.60
CA GLN A 404 9.08 -4.10 6.06
C GLN A 404 8.12 -5.28 5.94
N PRO A 405 6.85 -5.24 6.41
CA PRO A 405 5.94 -6.39 6.30
C PRO A 405 5.57 -6.75 4.86
N GLU A 406 5.74 -5.81 3.93
CA GLU A 406 5.33 -5.90 2.52
C GLU A 406 6.42 -6.39 1.58
N THR A 407 7.65 -6.45 2.06
CA THR A 407 8.80 -6.76 1.25
C THR A 407 9.19 -8.24 1.41
N LEU A 408 9.44 -8.91 0.29
CA LEU A 408 9.88 -10.30 0.20
C LEU A 408 11.12 -10.43 -0.70
N SER A 409 11.83 -11.55 -0.58
CA SER A 409 12.93 -11.94 -1.45
C SER A 409 12.50 -13.06 -2.42
N VAL A 410 12.92 -12.96 -3.68
CA VAL A 410 12.70 -13.99 -4.70
C VAL A 410 14.01 -14.72 -4.97
N ARG A 411 14.07 -16.02 -4.65
CA ARG A 411 15.25 -16.86 -4.87
C ARG A 411 15.40 -17.27 -6.31
N THR A 412 16.55 -16.98 -6.90
CA THR A 412 16.88 -17.44 -8.25
C THR A 412 17.35 -18.89 -8.23
N PRO A 413 16.97 -19.71 -9.23
CA PRO A 413 17.56 -21.04 -9.39
C PRO A 413 19.00 -20.89 -9.86
N ALA A 414 19.92 -21.60 -9.22
CA ALA A 414 21.28 -21.77 -9.71
C ALA A 414 21.36 -23.01 -10.59
N ALA A 415 22.14 -22.94 -11.66
CA ALA A 415 22.42 -24.07 -12.55
C ALA A 415 23.92 -24.36 -12.58
N VAL A 416 24.25 -25.65 -12.65
CA VAL A 416 25.62 -26.16 -12.59
C VAL A 416 25.83 -27.11 -13.76
N ASP A 417 26.92 -26.91 -14.47
CA ASP A 417 27.41 -27.77 -15.55
C ASP A 417 28.87 -28.11 -15.23
N SER A 418 29.23 -29.37 -15.11
CA SER A 418 30.57 -29.83 -14.68
C SER A 418 31.09 -30.88 -15.64
N THR A 419 32.42 -30.96 -15.76
CA THR A 419 33.08 -31.95 -16.60
C THR A 419 34.46 -32.24 -16.04
N ALA A 420 34.64 -33.47 -15.56
CA ALA A 420 35.93 -33.98 -15.16
C ALA A 420 36.93 -33.83 -16.33
N THR A 421 38.16 -33.39 -16.01
CA THR A 421 39.19 -33.15 -17.02
C THR A 421 39.65 -34.46 -17.66
N GLU A 422 39.71 -35.53 -16.86
CA GLU A 422 39.92 -36.90 -17.30
C GLU A 422 38.70 -37.74 -16.93
N HIS A 423 38.30 -38.68 -17.80
CA HIS A 423 37.24 -39.65 -17.47
C HIS A 423 37.78 -41.06 -17.16
N THR A 424 39.05 -41.30 -17.46
CA THR A 424 39.77 -42.54 -17.19
C THR A 424 41.17 -42.26 -16.67
N GLY A 425 41.66 -43.06 -15.72
CA GLY A 425 42.99 -42.91 -15.14
C GLY A 425 43.50 -44.18 -14.47
N VAL A 426 44.66 -44.09 -13.82
CA VAL A 426 45.28 -45.19 -13.06
C VAL A 426 45.54 -44.75 -11.63
N ILE A 427 45.83 -45.71 -10.74
CA ILE A 427 46.18 -45.38 -9.36
C ILE A 427 47.39 -44.42 -9.34
N GLY A 428 47.26 -43.32 -8.59
CA GLY A 428 48.24 -42.24 -8.52
C GLY A 428 47.97 -41.08 -9.49
N SER A 429 47.00 -41.20 -10.41
CA SER A 429 46.56 -40.07 -11.25
C SER A 429 46.10 -38.89 -10.39
N GLU A 430 46.49 -37.68 -10.79
CA GLU A 430 45.88 -36.45 -10.27
C GLU A 430 44.53 -36.25 -10.97
N LEU A 431 43.50 -35.91 -10.20
CA LEU A 431 42.13 -35.70 -10.69
C LEU A 431 41.80 -34.22 -10.68
N SER A 432 41.10 -33.76 -11.71
CA SER A 432 40.61 -32.39 -11.78
C SER A 432 39.27 -32.27 -12.51
N ASP A 433 38.58 -31.16 -12.26
CA ASP A 433 37.25 -30.86 -12.81
C ASP A 433 37.14 -29.37 -13.18
N GLN A 434 36.33 -29.09 -14.18
CA GLN A 434 35.94 -27.75 -14.60
C GLN A 434 34.42 -27.59 -14.49
N ILE A 435 33.98 -26.77 -13.55
CA ILE A 435 32.58 -26.52 -13.21
C ILE A 435 32.19 -25.12 -13.67
N THR A 436 31.07 -24.96 -14.36
CA THR A 436 30.44 -23.69 -14.71
C THR A 436 29.16 -23.52 -13.90
N VAL A 437 29.05 -22.40 -13.18
CA VAL A 437 27.91 -22.06 -12.34
C VAL A 437 27.23 -20.81 -12.89
N THR A 438 25.89 -20.83 -12.94
CA THR A 438 25.07 -19.69 -13.39
C THR A 438 23.83 -19.50 -12.49
N GLY A 439 23.15 -18.35 -12.61
CA GLY A 439 21.89 -18.07 -11.90
C GLY A 439 22.02 -17.30 -10.59
N PHE A 440 23.23 -17.04 -10.11
CA PHE A 440 23.47 -16.16 -8.95
C PHE A 440 23.23 -14.69 -9.34
N PRO A 441 22.70 -13.85 -8.42
CA PRO A 441 22.74 -12.40 -8.59
C PRO A 441 24.18 -11.88 -8.79
N ASP A 442 24.35 -10.82 -9.59
CA ASP A 442 25.68 -10.26 -9.89
C ASP A 442 26.46 -9.80 -8.64
N ASP A 443 25.73 -9.37 -7.61
CA ASP A 443 26.25 -8.91 -6.32
C ASP A 443 26.19 -9.99 -5.22
N HIS A 444 26.04 -11.27 -5.59
CA HIS A 444 25.98 -12.35 -4.60
C HIS A 444 27.31 -12.52 -3.85
N GLY A 445 27.21 -12.64 -2.53
CA GLY A 445 28.33 -12.64 -1.58
C GLY A 445 28.64 -11.25 -1.01
N GLU A 446 28.13 -10.18 -1.64
CA GLU A 446 28.28 -8.81 -1.13
C GLU A 446 27.16 -8.43 -0.17
N PHE A 447 25.94 -8.98 -0.33
CA PHE A 447 24.81 -8.64 0.53
C PHE A 447 24.96 -9.26 1.91
N LYS A 448 25.13 -8.39 2.92
CA LYS A 448 25.35 -8.80 4.32
C LYS A 448 24.06 -9.01 5.12
N GLY A 449 22.91 -9.10 4.44
CA GLY A 449 21.61 -9.28 5.06
C GLY A 449 20.95 -7.96 5.49
N SER A 450 19.72 -8.08 5.99
CA SER A 450 18.95 -6.99 6.55
C SER A 450 18.09 -7.49 7.71
N GLU A 451 18.54 -7.25 8.93
CA GLU A 451 17.77 -7.59 10.14
C GLU A 451 16.42 -6.84 10.17
N GLU A 452 16.40 -5.59 9.72
CA GLU A 452 15.21 -4.75 9.64
C GLU A 452 14.10 -5.38 8.77
N TYR A 453 14.48 -5.98 7.65
CA TYR A 453 13.53 -6.61 6.72
C TYR A 453 13.37 -8.12 6.93
N GLY A 454 14.21 -8.72 7.79
CA GLY A 454 14.22 -10.15 8.10
C GLY A 454 14.88 -11.02 7.03
N PHE A 455 15.91 -10.51 6.34
CA PHE A 455 16.67 -11.25 5.32
C PHE A 455 18.08 -11.59 5.80
N GLY A 456 18.50 -12.83 5.60
CA GLY A 456 19.84 -13.32 5.86
C GLY A 456 20.88 -12.75 4.90
N ALA A 457 22.16 -12.83 5.30
CA ALA A 457 23.28 -12.55 4.41
C ALA A 457 23.41 -13.64 3.34
N ASP A 458 24.01 -13.28 2.21
CA ASP A 458 24.36 -14.25 1.18
C ASP A 458 25.34 -15.29 1.75
N VAL A 459 25.14 -16.56 1.40
CA VAL A 459 26.11 -17.61 1.73
C VAL A 459 27.27 -17.50 0.74
N GLU A 460 28.40 -16.96 1.19
CA GLU A 460 29.53 -16.58 0.30
C GLU A 460 30.22 -17.75 -0.41
N ARG A 461 30.01 -18.98 0.07
CA ARG A 461 30.75 -20.18 -0.36
C ARG A 461 29.82 -21.29 -0.83
N ALA A 462 30.18 -21.93 -1.93
CA ALA A 462 29.70 -23.23 -2.35
C ALA A 462 30.78 -24.29 -2.11
N GLN A 463 30.38 -25.55 -2.11
CA GLN A 463 31.27 -26.68 -1.84
C GLN A 463 31.38 -27.59 -3.05
N VAL A 464 32.60 -28.02 -3.36
CA VAL A 464 32.84 -29.15 -4.26
C VAL A 464 33.41 -30.30 -3.45
N SER A 465 32.75 -31.44 -3.48
CA SER A 465 33.20 -32.66 -2.82
C SER A 465 33.59 -33.71 -3.85
N VAL A 466 34.60 -34.52 -3.55
CA VAL A 466 34.94 -35.69 -4.37
C VAL A 466 34.62 -36.96 -3.61
N TRP A 467 33.92 -37.88 -4.26
CA TRP A 467 33.48 -39.15 -3.70
C TRP A 467 34.09 -40.31 -4.47
N TRP A 468 34.68 -41.26 -3.75
CA TRP A 468 35.08 -42.55 -4.28
C TRP A 468 33.96 -43.57 -4.15
N ALA A 469 33.75 -44.39 -5.17
CA ALA A 469 32.87 -45.55 -5.17
C ALA A 469 33.56 -46.79 -5.76
N GLY A 470 33.58 -47.91 -5.04
CA GLY A 470 34.25 -49.12 -5.50
C GLY A 470 34.35 -50.25 -4.48
N ASP A 471 35.08 -51.30 -4.85
CA ASP A 471 35.40 -52.42 -3.98
C ASP A 471 36.90 -52.41 -3.65
N ALA A 472 37.16 -51.87 -2.47
CA ALA A 472 38.45 -51.81 -1.79
C ALA A 472 39.22 -53.13 -1.78
N GLU A 473 38.51 -54.22 -1.50
CA GLU A 473 39.07 -55.54 -1.20
C GLU A 473 39.17 -56.39 -2.47
N ASN A 474 38.28 -56.14 -3.44
CA ASN A 474 38.29 -56.81 -4.73
C ASN A 474 38.02 -55.82 -5.89
N PRO A 475 39.04 -55.11 -6.39
CA PRO A 475 38.88 -54.10 -7.44
C PRO A 475 38.22 -54.59 -8.73
N GLY A 476 38.21 -55.90 -9.01
CA GLY A 476 37.46 -56.48 -10.13
C GLY A 476 35.94 -56.26 -10.04
N ASN A 477 35.42 -55.96 -8.84
CA ASN A 477 34.01 -55.68 -8.59
C ASN A 477 33.66 -54.18 -8.70
N ASN A 478 34.60 -53.27 -8.96
CA ASN A 478 34.35 -51.82 -8.95
C ASN A 478 33.13 -51.39 -9.77
N LYS A 479 32.92 -52.02 -10.94
CA LYS A 479 31.78 -51.75 -11.83
C LYS A 479 30.40 -51.97 -11.16
N GLN A 480 30.31 -52.78 -10.10
CA GLN A 480 29.06 -53.02 -9.35
C GLN A 480 28.66 -51.81 -8.50
N TYR A 481 29.64 -50.97 -8.13
CA TYR A 481 29.48 -49.78 -7.30
C TYR A 481 29.52 -48.51 -8.15
N LYS A 482 29.18 -48.63 -9.44
CA LYS A 482 29.03 -47.48 -10.32
C LYS A 482 28.04 -46.49 -9.68
N PRO A 483 28.42 -45.21 -9.55
CA PRO A 483 27.53 -44.15 -9.08
C PRO A 483 26.19 -44.19 -9.82
N SER A 484 25.09 -44.26 -9.06
CA SER A 484 23.73 -44.38 -9.59
C SER A 484 22.74 -43.59 -8.73
N GLY A 485 21.83 -42.87 -9.39
CA GLY A 485 20.95 -41.91 -8.75
C GLY A 485 21.64 -40.57 -8.46
N ALA A 486 20.90 -39.47 -8.64
CA ALA A 486 21.43 -38.12 -8.46
C ALA A 486 21.83 -37.77 -7.02
N THR A 487 21.38 -38.53 -6.02
CA THR A 487 21.62 -38.23 -4.60
C THR A 487 22.97 -38.78 -4.14
N VAL A 488 23.75 -37.93 -3.47
CA VAL A 488 25.03 -38.32 -2.84
C VAL A 488 24.80 -39.45 -1.81
N PRO A 489 25.59 -40.54 -1.84
CA PRO A 489 25.42 -41.68 -0.94
C PRO A 489 25.88 -41.33 0.49
N LYS A 490 25.48 -42.17 1.46
CA LYS A 490 26.08 -42.16 2.79
C LYS A 490 27.45 -42.86 2.72
N GLU A 491 28.41 -42.39 3.52
CA GLU A 491 29.71 -43.06 3.61
C GLU A 491 29.56 -44.50 4.16
N ASP A 492 30.16 -45.46 3.46
CA ASP A 492 30.23 -46.87 3.81
C ASP A 492 31.53 -47.53 3.29
N ASP A 493 31.60 -48.86 3.28
CA ASP A 493 32.79 -49.59 2.81
C ASP A 493 33.05 -49.41 1.31
N HIS A 494 32.04 -49.01 0.55
CA HIS A 494 32.04 -48.89 -0.91
C HIS A 494 31.89 -47.46 -1.41
N HIS A 495 31.57 -46.49 -0.54
CA HIS A 495 31.41 -45.08 -0.86
C HIS A 495 32.15 -44.24 0.19
N ARG A 496 33.15 -43.46 -0.21
CA ARG A 496 33.92 -42.62 0.71
C ARG A 496 34.14 -41.24 0.14
N ARG A 497 33.87 -40.21 0.94
CA ARG A 497 34.24 -38.86 0.58
C ARG A 497 35.75 -38.68 0.73
N ILE A 498 36.39 -38.26 -0.35
CA ILE A 498 37.83 -38.01 -0.44
C ILE A 498 38.17 -36.64 0.15
N GLY A 499 37.35 -35.63 -0.17
CA GLY A 499 37.53 -34.28 0.35
C GLY A 499 36.36 -33.38 -0.03
N THR A 500 36.35 -32.21 0.60
CA THR A 500 35.44 -31.10 0.32
C THR A 500 36.25 -29.81 0.33
N TRP A 501 36.07 -28.99 -0.70
CA TRP A 501 36.72 -27.70 -0.87
C TRP A 501 35.68 -26.63 -1.10
N GLU A 502 35.99 -25.40 -0.69
CA GLU A 502 35.09 -24.27 -0.83
C GLU A 502 35.49 -23.41 -2.02
N TYR A 503 34.48 -22.84 -2.67
CA TYR A 503 34.64 -21.90 -3.78
C TYR A 503 33.65 -20.75 -3.60
N PRO A 504 33.94 -19.54 -4.11
CA PRO A 504 32.97 -18.45 -4.08
C PRO A 504 31.65 -18.86 -4.74
N ALA A 505 30.52 -18.63 -4.06
CA ALA A 505 29.18 -18.89 -4.59
C ALA A 505 28.80 -17.76 -5.57
N LYS A 506 29.22 -17.85 -6.83
CA LYS A 506 28.95 -16.83 -7.85
C LYS A 506 28.94 -17.44 -9.25
N ASN A 507 28.39 -16.69 -10.20
CA ASN A 507 28.46 -17.07 -11.61
C ASN A 507 29.93 -17.15 -12.08
N GLY A 508 30.23 -18.16 -12.91
CA GLY A 508 31.53 -18.31 -13.55
C GLY A 508 32.06 -19.74 -13.51
N ARG A 509 33.34 -19.87 -13.87
CA ARG A 509 34.05 -21.15 -13.92
C ARG A 509 34.89 -21.39 -12.69
N ILE A 510 34.84 -22.63 -12.19
CA ILE A 510 35.59 -23.14 -11.07
C ILE A 510 36.45 -24.29 -11.58
N LYS A 511 37.76 -24.24 -11.33
CA LYS A 511 38.65 -25.37 -11.55
C LYS A 511 39.01 -26.00 -10.21
N VAL A 512 38.83 -27.31 -10.12
CA VAL A 512 39.08 -28.12 -8.93
C VAL A 512 40.19 -29.12 -9.23
N GLY A 513 41.13 -29.30 -8.31
CA GLY A 513 42.31 -30.16 -8.54
C GLY A 513 43.41 -29.49 -9.37
N GLY A 514 44.46 -30.25 -9.71
CA GLY A 514 45.60 -29.76 -10.50
C GLY A 514 46.45 -28.69 -9.80
N GLY A 515 46.39 -28.61 -8.47
CA GLY A 515 47.08 -27.61 -7.65
C GLY A 515 46.46 -26.22 -7.68
N VAL A 516 45.29 -26.04 -8.33
CA VAL A 516 44.57 -24.75 -8.33
C VAL A 516 44.01 -24.48 -6.94
N ALA A 517 44.13 -23.24 -6.49
CA ALA A 517 43.74 -22.86 -5.15
C ALA A 517 42.21 -22.82 -4.95
N ASP A 518 41.76 -23.23 -3.77
CA ASP A 518 40.40 -23.05 -3.30
C ASP A 518 40.10 -21.58 -2.93
N ALA A 519 38.89 -21.36 -2.41
CA ALA A 519 38.41 -20.10 -1.84
C ALA A 519 39.33 -19.43 -0.81
N ASP A 520 40.16 -20.20 -0.10
CA ASP A 520 41.08 -19.74 0.94
C ASP A 520 42.52 -19.53 0.42
N GLY A 521 42.75 -19.78 -0.88
CA GLY A 521 44.08 -19.72 -1.47
C GLY A 521 44.92 -20.98 -1.24
N LYS A 522 44.32 -22.09 -0.77
CA LYS A 522 45.05 -23.35 -0.54
C LYS A 522 45.02 -24.20 -1.81
N PRO A 523 46.18 -24.69 -2.31
CA PRO A 523 46.22 -25.53 -3.50
C PRO A 523 45.43 -26.82 -3.28
N VAL A 524 44.55 -27.15 -4.23
CA VAL A 524 43.76 -28.38 -4.23
C VAL A 524 44.45 -29.42 -5.11
N THR A 525 44.94 -30.49 -4.49
CA THR A 525 45.50 -31.66 -5.17
C THR A 525 44.72 -32.89 -4.76
N ILE A 526 44.17 -33.60 -5.74
CA ILE A 526 43.33 -34.77 -5.55
C ILE A 526 44.01 -35.93 -6.26
N THR A 527 44.46 -36.94 -5.51
CA THR A 527 45.15 -38.09 -6.08
C THR A 527 44.27 -39.33 -5.96
N ALA A 528 44.15 -40.08 -7.05
CA ALA A 528 43.44 -41.35 -7.07
C ALA A 528 44.23 -42.44 -6.33
N GLU A 529 44.00 -42.59 -5.02
CA GLU A 529 44.72 -43.58 -4.20
C GLU A 529 44.26 -45.03 -4.42
N ARG A 530 43.10 -45.24 -5.08
CA ARG A 530 42.48 -46.56 -5.22
C ARG A 530 41.80 -46.69 -6.59
N ALA A 531 41.66 -47.92 -7.05
CA ALA A 531 40.80 -48.21 -8.20
C ALA A 531 39.32 -47.99 -7.84
N GLY A 532 38.51 -47.61 -8.82
CA GLY A 532 37.09 -47.33 -8.64
C GLY A 532 36.66 -46.04 -9.31
N TYR A 533 35.44 -45.60 -9.06
CA TYR A 533 34.88 -44.36 -9.58
C TYR A 533 35.17 -43.20 -8.63
N TYR A 534 35.54 -42.05 -9.16
CA TYR A 534 35.63 -40.79 -8.45
C TYR A 534 34.63 -39.82 -9.05
N VAL A 535 33.80 -39.18 -8.23
CA VAL A 535 32.74 -38.27 -8.68
C VAL A 535 32.93 -36.91 -8.02
N PHE A 536 33.01 -35.85 -8.81
CA PHE A 536 32.94 -34.48 -8.35
C PHE A 536 31.47 -34.11 -8.10
N VAL A 537 31.17 -33.45 -6.98
CA VAL A 537 29.82 -33.01 -6.65
C VAL A 537 29.87 -31.57 -6.19
N TYR A 538 29.27 -30.68 -6.97
CA TYR A 538 29.04 -29.29 -6.56
C TYR A 538 27.79 -29.23 -5.67
N SER A 539 27.85 -28.41 -4.63
CA SER A 539 26.69 -28.13 -3.76
C SER A 539 26.70 -26.70 -3.24
N PHE A 540 25.52 -26.11 -3.21
CA PHE A 540 25.24 -24.83 -2.57
C PHE A 540 23.98 -24.98 -1.72
N SER A 541 24.05 -24.57 -0.46
CA SER A 541 22.99 -24.83 0.53
C SER A 541 21.71 -24.03 0.29
N GLY A 542 21.77 -23.01 -0.57
CA GLY A 542 20.72 -22.00 -0.68
C GLY A 542 20.87 -20.92 0.39
N ASP A 543 20.27 -19.77 0.11
CA ASP A 543 20.06 -18.67 1.05
C ASP A 543 18.75 -17.94 0.70
N ASP A 544 18.52 -16.74 1.22
CA ASP A 544 17.29 -15.98 0.98
C ASP A 544 17.19 -15.41 -0.45
N ARG A 545 18.24 -15.49 -1.27
CA ARG A 545 18.31 -14.92 -2.62
C ARG A 545 18.61 -15.94 -3.72
N VAL A 546 19.12 -17.12 -3.38
CA VAL A 546 19.45 -18.19 -4.32
C VAL A 546 18.97 -19.53 -3.77
N GLN A 547 18.37 -20.34 -4.63
CA GLN A 547 17.90 -21.68 -4.27
C GLN A 547 19.09 -22.63 -4.02
N ALA A 548 18.87 -23.64 -3.21
CA ALA A 548 19.85 -24.72 -3.05
C ALA A 548 20.03 -25.46 -4.37
N VAL A 549 21.26 -25.85 -4.69
CA VAL A 549 21.59 -26.67 -5.86
C VAL A 549 22.63 -27.72 -5.48
N THR A 550 22.52 -28.90 -6.05
CA THR A 550 23.53 -29.97 -5.94
C THR A 550 23.60 -30.69 -7.27
N SER A 551 24.82 -30.86 -7.80
CA SER A 551 25.00 -31.61 -9.04
C SER A 551 24.75 -33.11 -8.82
N ALA A 552 24.42 -33.81 -9.90
CA ALA A 552 23.93 -35.18 -9.80
C ALA A 552 25.07 -36.16 -9.56
N TYR A 553 25.00 -36.95 -8.49
CA TYR A 553 26.03 -37.93 -8.15
C TYR A 553 26.26 -39.02 -9.22
N ASP A 554 25.27 -39.30 -10.05
CA ASP A 554 25.37 -40.29 -11.13
C ASP A 554 25.77 -39.71 -12.49
N ASP A 555 26.02 -38.40 -12.56
CA ASP A 555 26.44 -37.75 -13.79
C ASP A 555 27.73 -38.40 -14.34
N ALA A 556 27.67 -38.83 -15.60
CA ALA A 556 28.80 -39.44 -16.28
C ALA A 556 29.91 -38.43 -16.56
N TRP A 557 29.56 -37.15 -16.69
CA TRP A 557 30.51 -36.07 -16.94
C TRP A 557 31.29 -35.67 -15.70
N GLU A 558 30.73 -35.84 -14.51
CA GLU A 558 31.39 -35.53 -13.24
C GLU A 558 32.26 -36.69 -12.70
N ARG A 559 32.38 -37.79 -13.47
CA ARG A 559 32.96 -39.05 -13.02
C ARG A 559 34.24 -39.44 -13.74
N VAL A 560 35.20 -39.96 -12.98
CA VAL A 560 36.46 -40.56 -13.43
C VAL A 560 36.53 -42.01 -13.01
N TYR A 561 36.86 -42.93 -13.90
CA TYR A 561 37.13 -44.33 -13.56
C TYR A 561 38.63 -44.62 -13.47
N ILE A 562 39.07 -45.21 -12.36
CA ILE A 562 40.46 -45.54 -12.09
C ILE A 562 40.69 -47.04 -12.22
N GLU A 563 41.55 -47.40 -13.16
CA GLU A 563 41.88 -48.79 -13.50
C GLU A 563 42.74 -49.45 -12.40
N PRO A 564 42.51 -50.75 -12.10
CA PRO A 564 43.20 -51.45 -11.01
C PRO A 564 44.60 -51.98 -11.34
N ASP A 565 44.97 -52.07 -12.62
CA ASP A 565 46.21 -52.68 -13.11
C ASP A 565 47.35 -51.68 -13.35
N GLY A 566 47.11 -50.37 -13.22
CA GLY A 566 48.16 -49.35 -13.22
C GLY A 566 48.71 -48.99 -14.60
N GLU A 567 48.25 -49.62 -15.68
CA GLU A 567 48.57 -49.27 -17.06
C GLU A 567 47.31 -48.70 -17.74
N ARG A 568 47.42 -47.52 -18.37
CA ARG A 568 46.28 -46.91 -19.08
C ARG A 568 45.98 -47.70 -20.35
N HIS A 569 44.91 -48.50 -20.32
CA HIS A 569 44.49 -49.31 -21.47
C HIS A 569 43.28 -48.75 -22.22
N SER A 570 42.74 -47.62 -21.75
CA SER A 570 41.51 -47.04 -22.28
C SER A 570 41.68 -46.46 -23.70
N PRO A 571 40.73 -46.67 -24.60
CA PRO A 571 40.68 -45.99 -25.90
C PRO A 571 40.70 -44.47 -25.78
N ASN A 572 41.19 -43.78 -26.81
CA ASN A 572 41.29 -42.33 -26.85
C ASN A 572 40.67 -41.74 -28.12
N ILE A 573 40.28 -40.48 -28.05
CA ILE A 573 39.67 -39.70 -29.15
C ILE A 573 40.53 -38.47 -29.50
N THR A 574 40.55 -38.09 -30.76
CA THR A 574 41.14 -36.83 -31.25
C THR A 574 40.28 -36.29 -32.36
N THR A 575 39.98 -35.01 -32.34
CA THR A 575 38.97 -34.41 -33.21
C THR A 575 39.53 -33.30 -34.10
N ALA A 576 38.74 -32.86 -35.09
CA ALA A 576 39.09 -31.79 -36.01
C ALA A 576 37.86 -31.31 -36.80
N VAL A 577 37.61 -29.99 -36.78
CA VAL A 577 36.53 -29.33 -37.53
C VAL A 577 36.76 -29.32 -39.05
N ILE A 578 35.65 -29.34 -39.80
CA ILE A 578 35.65 -29.37 -41.27
C ILE A 578 34.51 -28.49 -41.84
N PRO A 579 34.79 -27.36 -42.53
CA PRO A 579 36.05 -26.61 -42.53
C PRO A 579 36.23 -25.77 -41.25
N PRO A 580 37.45 -25.29 -40.94
CA PRO A 580 37.69 -24.40 -39.79
C PRO A 580 37.10 -22.99 -39.95
N VAL A 581 36.80 -22.56 -41.17
CA VAL A 581 36.15 -21.27 -41.48
C VAL A 581 35.02 -21.51 -42.47
N THR A 582 33.84 -20.93 -42.22
CA THR A 582 32.64 -21.02 -43.05
C THR A 582 31.86 -19.70 -43.03
N THR A 583 30.82 -19.56 -43.85
CA THR A 583 29.92 -18.39 -43.82
C THR A 583 28.54 -18.73 -43.28
N VAL A 584 27.81 -17.73 -42.78
CA VAL A 584 26.44 -17.88 -42.27
C VAL A 584 25.57 -18.70 -43.24
N GLY A 585 24.82 -19.68 -42.71
CA GLY A 585 23.94 -20.56 -43.49
C GLY A 585 24.62 -21.70 -44.26
N LYS A 586 25.96 -21.76 -44.34
CA LYS A 586 26.69 -22.91 -44.89
C LYS A 586 26.86 -24.02 -43.86
N GLU A 587 26.93 -25.25 -44.34
CA GLU A 587 27.07 -26.44 -43.51
C GLU A 587 28.54 -26.70 -43.15
N PHE A 588 28.81 -27.04 -41.90
CA PHE A 588 30.12 -27.42 -41.39
C PHE A 588 29.97 -28.58 -40.40
N LEU A 589 31.07 -29.30 -40.16
CA LEU A 589 31.10 -30.61 -39.51
C LEU A 589 32.28 -30.66 -38.52
N ASP A 590 32.34 -31.75 -37.78
CA ASP A 590 33.49 -32.18 -36.99
C ASP A 590 33.81 -33.65 -37.27
N SER A 591 35.06 -34.04 -37.08
CA SER A 591 35.54 -35.41 -37.28
C SER A 591 36.21 -35.92 -36.02
N ALA A 592 35.96 -37.18 -35.66
CA ALA A 592 36.58 -37.82 -34.52
C ALA A 592 37.36 -39.07 -34.93
N LYS A 593 38.67 -39.06 -34.68
CA LYS A 593 39.55 -40.22 -34.78
C LYS A 593 39.64 -40.91 -33.42
N VAL A 594 39.24 -42.17 -33.39
CA VAL A 594 39.28 -43.03 -32.21
C VAL A 594 40.37 -44.08 -32.37
N THR A 595 41.21 -44.25 -31.35
CA THR A 595 42.27 -45.27 -31.29
C THR A 595 42.22 -46.07 -29.99
N GLY A 596 42.56 -47.36 -30.05
CA GLY A 596 42.48 -48.28 -28.90
C GLY A 596 41.47 -49.41 -29.11
N ARG A 597 41.40 -50.35 -28.16
CA ARG A 597 40.47 -51.49 -28.22
C ARG A 597 39.11 -51.09 -27.65
N LEU A 598 38.07 -51.10 -28.50
CA LEU A 598 36.71 -50.73 -28.12
C LEU A 598 35.88 -51.95 -27.71
N GLU A 599 34.89 -51.70 -26.85
CA GLU A 599 33.86 -52.69 -26.53
C GLU A 599 32.75 -52.66 -27.60
N SER A 600 32.05 -53.78 -27.77
CA SER A 600 30.98 -53.87 -28.77
C SER A 600 29.80 -53.00 -28.34
N GLY A 601 29.48 -51.98 -29.14
CA GLY A 601 28.45 -50.99 -28.83
C GLY A 601 28.98 -49.62 -28.41
N SER A 602 30.30 -49.40 -28.39
CA SER A 602 30.89 -48.07 -28.22
C SER A 602 30.47 -47.10 -29.34
N TYR A 603 30.36 -45.82 -29.01
CA TYR A 603 29.91 -44.78 -29.94
C TYR A 603 30.58 -43.43 -29.65
N VAL A 604 30.53 -42.50 -30.60
CA VAL A 604 30.91 -41.09 -30.40
C VAL A 604 29.66 -40.23 -30.40
N THR A 605 29.57 -39.23 -29.53
CA THR A 605 28.59 -38.13 -29.68
C THR A 605 29.28 -36.84 -30.07
N PHE A 606 28.58 -35.99 -30.83
CA PHE A 606 29.04 -34.66 -31.23
C PHE A 606 28.05 -33.58 -30.78
N THR A 607 28.56 -32.54 -30.17
CA THR A 607 27.82 -31.35 -29.75
C THR A 607 28.47 -30.10 -30.37
N ALA A 608 27.66 -29.21 -30.93
CA ALA A 608 28.08 -27.91 -31.46
C ALA A 608 27.29 -26.79 -30.76
N TYR A 609 27.99 -25.76 -30.30
CA TYR A 609 27.41 -24.62 -29.60
C TYR A 609 27.12 -23.46 -30.56
N GLU A 610 26.12 -22.64 -30.24
CA GLU A 610 25.80 -21.43 -30.99
C GLU A 610 27.03 -20.53 -31.14
N PRO A 611 27.15 -19.81 -32.27
CA PRO A 611 28.23 -18.84 -32.47
C PRO A 611 28.25 -17.78 -31.37
N VAL A 612 29.42 -17.52 -30.80
CA VAL A 612 29.65 -16.41 -29.86
C VAL A 612 30.77 -15.48 -30.36
N ALA A 613 30.78 -14.24 -29.88
CA ALA A 613 31.78 -13.25 -30.27
C ALA A 613 33.19 -13.63 -29.76
N ASP A 614 34.22 -13.07 -30.41
CA ASP A 614 35.60 -13.24 -29.97
C ASP A 614 35.82 -12.73 -28.54
N GLY A 615 36.46 -13.57 -27.71
CA GLY A 615 36.68 -13.29 -26.29
C GLY A 615 35.54 -13.70 -25.36
N VAL A 616 34.41 -14.17 -25.91
CA VAL A 616 33.37 -14.85 -25.12
C VAL A 616 33.82 -16.28 -24.80
N GLU A 617 33.60 -16.71 -23.56
CA GLU A 617 34.01 -18.04 -23.12
C GLU A 617 33.32 -19.15 -23.94
N PRO A 618 34.04 -20.23 -24.30
CA PRO A 618 33.46 -21.36 -25.04
C PRO A 618 32.24 -21.98 -24.35
N GLY A 619 31.20 -22.38 -25.09
CA GLY A 619 30.08 -23.15 -24.53
C GLY A 619 28.99 -22.36 -23.80
N THR A 620 29.05 -21.02 -23.79
CA THR A 620 28.00 -20.18 -23.19
C THR A 620 26.75 -20.00 -24.05
N GLY A 621 26.80 -20.40 -25.33
CA GLY A 621 25.65 -20.36 -26.25
C GLY A 621 24.77 -21.62 -26.15
N SER A 622 23.55 -21.58 -26.68
CA SER A 622 22.70 -22.78 -26.81
C SER A 622 23.37 -23.84 -27.68
N ARG A 623 22.90 -25.09 -27.64
CA ARG A 623 23.42 -26.16 -28.50
C ARG A 623 22.65 -26.17 -29.83
N ILE A 624 23.37 -26.06 -30.95
CA ILE A 624 22.82 -26.17 -32.32
C ILE A 624 22.91 -27.61 -32.86
N LEU A 625 23.77 -28.43 -32.27
CA LEU A 625 23.78 -29.89 -32.38
C LEU A 625 24.01 -30.43 -30.98
N ASP A 626 23.19 -31.37 -30.52
CA ASP A 626 23.23 -31.85 -29.14
C ASP A 626 23.41 -33.37 -29.12
N GLU A 627 24.56 -33.82 -28.61
CA GLU A 627 24.94 -35.22 -28.40
C GLU A 627 24.59 -36.17 -29.56
N ALA A 628 24.83 -35.73 -30.80
CA ALA A 628 24.50 -36.51 -31.98
C ALA A 628 25.35 -37.78 -32.06
N ARG A 629 24.71 -38.94 -31.91
CA ARG A 629 25.36 -40.26 -31.78
C ARG A 629 25.78 -40.87 -33.12
N VAL A 630 27.01 -41.36 -33.18
CA VAL A 630 27.61 -42.13 -34.29
C VAL A 630 28.23 -43.42 -33.75
N GLU A 631 27.74 -44.57 -34.19
CA GLU A 631 28.23 -45.89 -33.75
C GLU A 631 29.66 -46.17 -34.23
N LEU A 632 30.43 -46.90 -33.42
CA LEU A 632 31.80 -47.33 -33.76
C LEU A 632 31.87 -48.84 -34.05
N ASP A 633 32.83 -49.21 -34.90
CA ASP A 633 33.15 -50.61 -35.20
C ASP A 633 34.18 -51.15 -34.19
N ALA A 634 33.75 -51.97 -33.24
CA ALA A 634 34.62 -52.55 -32.21
C ALA A 634 35.69 -53.51 -32.75
N GLY A 635 35.57 -53.97 -34.00
CA GLY A 635 36.59 -54.77 -34.67
C GLY A 635 37.83 -53.99 -35.09
N LYS A 636 37.79 -52.64 -35.03
CA LYS A 636 38.87 -51.75 -35.43
C LYS A 636 39.55 -51.14 -34.20
N THR A 637 40.88 -51.19 -34.19
CA THR A 637 41.70 -50.50 -33.16
C THR A 637 42.02 -49.05 -33.52
N ALA A 638 41.62 -48.60 -34.72
CA ALA A 638 41.72 -47.22 -35.18
C ALA A 638 40.62 -46.95 -36.24
N GLN A 639 39.83 -45.89 -36.05
CA GLN A 639 38.80 -45.48 -37.00
C GLN A 639 38.50 -43.98 -36.91
N THR A 640 37.88 -43.41 -37.94
CA THR A 640 37.42 -42.01 -37.95
C THR A 640 35.95 -41.96 -38.30
N VAL A 641 35.18 -41.19 -37.54
CA VAL A 641 33.75 -40.90 -37.76
C VAL A 641 33.55 -39.39 -37.90
N VAL A 642 32.42 -38.97 -38.49
CA VAL A 642 32.09 -37.55 -38.73
C VAL A 642 30.72 -37.23 -38.15
N SER A 643 30.56 -36.01 -37.65
CA SER A 643 29.29 -35.51 -37.14
C SER A 643 28.26 -35.28 -38.26
N PRO A 644 26.97 -35.24 -37.92
CA PRO A 644 25.97 -34.61 -38.79
C PRO A 644 26.33 -33.13 -39.04
N GLY A 645 26.04 -32.63 -40.23
CA GLY A 645 26.35 -31.25 -40.57
C GLY A 645 25.43 -30.24 -39.89
N VAL A 646 26.02 -29.09 -39.55
CA VAL A 646 25.43 -28.04 -38.73
C VAL A 646 25.49 -26.72 -39.49
N LYS A 647 24.53 -25.83 -39.23
CA LYS A 647 24.47 -24.47 -39.79
C LYS A 647 24.31 -23.45 -38.67
N ALA A 648 24.95 -22.31 -38.83
CA ALA A 648 24.81 -21.16 -37.96
C ALA A 648 24.00 -20.06 -38.66
N ASP A 649 23.16 -19.36 -37.90
CA ASP A 649 22.29 -18.26 -38.37
C ASP A 649 22.90 -16.87 -38.12
N LYS A 650 24.02 -16.79 -37.40
CA LYS A 650 24.76 -15.57 -37.07
C LYS A 650 26.28 -15.80 -37.13
N PRO A 651 27.10 -14.75 -37.36
CA PRO A 651 28.55 -14.88 -37.32
C PRO A 651 29.08 -15.08 -35.89
N GLY A 652 30.27 -15.68 -35.77
CA GLY A 652 30.94 -15.93 -34.50
C GLY A 652 31.71 -17.25 -34.47
N LYS A 653 32.24 -17.62 -33.30
CA LYS A 653 32.93 -18.89 -33.07
C LYS A 653 31.97 -19.95 -32.59
N VAL A 654 31.90 -21.06 -33.32
CA VAL A 654 31.21 -22.29 -32.95
C VAL A 654 32.22 -23.24 -32.34
N TYR A 655 31.93 -23.71 -31.13
CA TYR A 655 32.76 -24.65 -30.41
C TYR A 655 32.19 -26.06 -30.53
N TRP A 656 33.05 -27.05 -30.78
CA TRP A 656 32.70 -28.45 -30.90
C TRP A 656 33.15 -29.26 -29.69
N LYS A 657 32.38 -30.27 -29.34
CA LYS A 657 32.69 -31.28 -28.33
C LYS A 657 32.37 -32.65 -28.88
N ALA A 658 33.38 -33.51 -28.95
CA ALA A 658 33.18 -34.92 -29.25
C ALA A 658 33.53 -35.79 -28.04
N THR A 659 32.78 -36.88 -27.89
CA THR A 659 32.84 -37.72 -26.69
C THR A 659 32.80 -39.18 -27.08
N LEU A 660 33.79 -39.95 -26.65
CA LEU A 660 33.82 -41.39 -26.83
C LEU A 660 33.11 -42.08 -25.67
N TRP A 661 32.14 -42.94 -25.98
CA TRP A 661 31.31 -43.64 -25.01
C TRP A 661 31.50 -45.15 -25.05
N SER A 662 31.37 -45.78 -23.88
CA SER A 662 31.19 -47.23 -23.75
C SER A 662 29.74 -47.64 -24.11
N PRO A 663 29.49 -48.94 -24.37
CA PRO A 663 28.14 -49.46 -24.58
C PRO A 663 27.18 -49.17 -23.41
N GLU A 664 27.70 -49.09 -22.19
CA GLU A 664 27.00 -48.82 -20.94
C GLU A 664 26.87 -47.31 -20.62
N GLY A 665 27.18 -46.45 -21.60
CA GLY A 665 27.07 -45.00 -21.46
C GLY A 665 28.12 -44.38 -20.53
N GLU A 666 29.33 -44.95 -20.47
CA GLU A 666 30.46 -44.33 -19.76
C GLU A 666 31.29 -43.47 -20.71
N VAL A 667 31.64 -42.24 -20.29
CA VAL A 667 32.61 -41.44 -21.03
C VAL A 667 33.97 -42.12 -20.89
N ILE A 668 34.55 -42.54 -22.01
CA ILE A 668 35.87 -43.16 -22.08
C ILE A 668 36.94 -42.08 -22.23
N ASP A 669 36.72 -41.18 -23.19
CA ASP A 669 37.63 -40.07 -23.49
C ASP A 669 36.90 -38.92 -24.17
N SER A 670 37.39 -37.70 -23.96
CA SER A 670 36.88 -36.48 -24.56
C SER A 670 37.92 -35.36 -24.40
N HIS A 671 37.65 -34.17 -24.90
CA HIS A 671 38.55 -33.02 -24.81
C HIS A 671 37.82 -31.76 -24.29
N PRO A 672 38.53 -30.80 -23.66
CA PRO A 672 37.93 -29.52 -23.27
C PRO A 672 37.36 -28.75 -24.47
N LEU A 673 36.36 -27.91 -24.22
CA LEU A 673 35.83 -26.97 -25.20
C LEU A 673 36.83 -25.85 -25.49
N GLY A 674 36.90 -25.41 -26.75
CA GLY A 674 37.72 -24.27 -27.15
C GLY A 674 39.22 -24.56 -27.31
N ILE A 675 39.59 -25.83 -27.47
CA ILE A 675 40.94 -26.18 -27.92
C ILE A 675 41.10 -25.88 -29.42
N ASP A 676 42.30 -25.50 -29.84
CA ASP A 676 42.61 -25.27 -31.26
C ASP A 676 42.35 -26.54 -32.07
N GLY A 677 41.62 -26.40 -33.18
CA GLY A 677 41.15 -27.53 -34.00
C GLY A 677 39.68 -27.91 -33.76
N GLU A 678 39.07 -27.43 -32.68
CA GLU A 678 37.67 -27.70 -32.28
C GLU A 678 36.76 -26.47 -32.40
N ILE A 679 37.18 -25.51 -33.23
CA ILE A 679 36.52 -24.21 -33.37
C ILE A 679 36.28 -23.96 -34.85
N THR A 680 35.01 -23.78 -35.23
CA THR A 680 34.63 -23.27 -36.54
C THR A 680 34.33 -21.77 -36.44
N THR A 681 35.02 -20.95 -37.23
CA THR A 681 34.71 -19.53 -37.37
C THR A 681 33.64 -19.34 -38.45
N VAL A 682 32.51 -18.74 -38.08
CA VAL A 682 31.42 -18.37 -39.01
C VAL A 682 31.52 -16.88 -39.31
N GLU A 683 31.75 -16.54 -40.56
CA GLU A 683 31.84 -15.16 -41.06
C GLU A 683 30.52 -14.72 -41.72
N GLU A 684 30.28 -13.42 -41.76
CA GLU A 684 29.18 -12.87 -42.58
C GLU A 684 29.47 -13.14 -44.06
N GLU A 685 28.43 -13.45 -44.83
CA GLU A 685 28.56 -13.58 -46.28
C GLU A 685 28.93 -12.20 -46.86
N PRO A 686 30.01 -12.07 -47.65
CA PRO A 686 30.40 -10.77 -48.18
C PRO A 686 29.27 -10.22 -49.05
N GLU A 687 28.81 -9.00 -48.77
CA GLU A 687 27.87 -8.30 -49.64
C GLU A 687 28.50 -8.19 -51.04
N GLU A 688 27.83 -8.71 -52.07
CA GLU A 688 28.22 -8.42 -53.46
C GLU A 688 28.23 -6.89 -53.63
N PRO A 689 29.31 -6.31 -54.18
CA PRO A 689 29.36 -4.87 -54.39
C PRO A 689 28.19 -4.46 -55.28
N ALA A 690 27.36 -3.54 -54.79
CA ALA A 690 26.29 -2.94 -55.57
C ALA A 690 26.88 -2.39 -56.90
N PRO A 691 26.17 -2.53 -58.05
CA PRO A 691 26.67 -2.00 -59.31
C PRO A 691 26.90 -0.49 -59.18
N GLU A 692 28.11 -0.01 -59.53
CA GLU A 692 28.39 1.43 -59.60
C GLU A 692 27.41 2.12 -60.57
N GLU A 693 26.69 3.13 -60.08
CA GLU A 693 25.93 4.05 -60.93
C GLU A 693 26.90 4.80 -61.88
N PRO A 694 26.57 4.96 -63.17
CA PRO A 694 27.46 5.62 -64.12
C PRO A 694 27.60 7.12 -63.81
N GLN A 695 28.81 7.55 -63.47
CA GLN A 695 29.16 8.96 -63.30
C GLN A 695 29.18 9.70 -64.66
N GLU A 696 28.56 10.88 -64.71
CA GLU A 696 28.60 11.79 -65.86
C GLU A 696 30.03 12.31 -66.13
N PRO A 697 30.45 12.50 -67.40
CA PRO A 697 31.82 12.88 -67.74
C PRO A 697 32.11 14.37 -67.49
N GLN A 698 33.16 14.66 -66.73
CA GLN A 698 33.71 16.00 -66.51
C GLN A 698 34.86 16.29 -67.51
N PRO A 699 35.00 17.52 -68.08
CA PRO A 699 35.93 17.77 -69.18
C PRO A 699 37.39 18.05 -68.75
N GLU A 700 38.33 17.59 -69.58
CA GLU A 700 39.79 17.61 -69.43
C GLU A 700 40.46 19.00 -69.47
N ARG A 701 41.67 19.11 -68.87
CA ARG A 701 42.92 19.73 -69.41
C ARG A 701 44.05 19.83 -68.34
N PRO A 702 45.34 20.08 -68.70
CA PRO A 702 46.29 19.21 -69.41
C PRO A 702 47.64 19.06 -68.64
N GLY A 703 48.51 18.15 -69.08
CA GLY A 703 49.71 17.74 -68.33
C GLY A 703 50.99 18.57 -68.50
N SER A 704 52.10 18.07 -67.93
CA SER A 704 53.46 18.32 -68.41
C SER A 704 54.45 17.23 -67.94
N LEU A 705 55.18 16.64 -68.89
CA LEU A 705 56.36 15.76 -68.72
C LEU A 705 57.67 16.61 -68.71
N PRO A 706 58.89 16.05 -68.88
CA PRO A 706 59.95 15.94 -67.86
C PRO A 706 61.21 16.78 -68.18
N VAL A 707 62.14 17.03 -67.24
CA VAL A 707 63.53 17.41 -67.61
C VAL A 707 64.57 16.88 -66.61
N THR A 708 65.59 16.27 -67.22
CA THR A 708 66.87 15.73 -66.77
C THR A 708 67.87 16.75 -66.18
N GLY A 709 68.76 16.31 -65.28
CA GLY A 709 69.97 17.07 -64.93
C GLY A 709 70.84 16.42 -63.85
N VAL A 710 72.07 16.05 -64.22
CA VAL A 710 73.06 15.21 -63.52
C VAL A 710 73.81 15.95 -62.40
N GLY A 711 74.24 15.24 -61.34
CA GLY A 711 75.39 15.68 -60.53
C GLY A 711 75.69 14.98 -59.20
N GLN A 712 76.40 13.84 -59.27
CA GLN A 712 77.30 13.23 -58.24
C GLN A 712 76.70 12.67 -56.93
N ALA A 713 77.22 11.64 -56.25
CA ALA A 713 78.02 10.45 -56.58
C ALA A 713 78.11 9.60 -55.27
N ILE A 714 77.73 8.31 -55.34
CA ILE A 714 78.45 7.12 -54.81
C ILE A 714 78.45 6.88 -53.27
N PRO A 715 78.40 5.60 -52.80
CA PRO A 715 77.26 5.07 -52.04
C PRO A 715 77.66 4.33 -50.75
N LEU A 716 76.69 3.72 -50.05
CA LEU A 716 76.95 2.54 -49.22
C LEU A 716 75.73 1.60 -49.19
N MET A 717 75.92 0.40 -49.76
CA MET A 717 75.27 -0.85 -49.33
C MET A 717 75.60 -1.07 -47.83
N GLY A 718 74.78 -1.65 -46.97
CA GLY A 718 73.92 -2.81 -47.14
C GLY A 718 74.40 -3.92 -46.18
N ALA A 719 73.43 -4.62 -45.59
CA ALA A 719 73.54 -5.86 -44.82
C ALA A 719 74.04 -5.80 -43.36
N GLY A 720 73.09 -5.95 -42.43
CA GLY A 720 72.86 -7.27 -41.85
C GLY A 720 73.55 -7.61 -40.52
N ALA A 721 72.72 -8.15 -39.62
CA ALA A 721 72.98 -9.20 -38.63
C ALA A 721 72.89 -8.79 -37.14
N ALA A 722 71.84 -9.36 -36.54
CA ALA A 722 71.87 -10.22 -35.36
C ALA A 722 72.39 -9.67 -34.01
N ALA A 723 71.42 -9.63 -33.09
CA ALA A 723 71.45 -10.23 -31.74
C ALA A 723 72.57 -9.81 -30.78
N LEU A 724 72.18 -9.27 -29.63
CA LEU A 724 72.36 -9.95 -28.34
C LEU A 724 71.65 -9.23 -27.20
N VAL A 725 71.00 -10.07 -26.40
CA VAL A 725 70.45 -9.89 -25.05
C VAL A 725 71.35 -9.05 -24.14
N THR A 726 70.77 -8.11 -23.38
CA THR A 726 71.01 -8.02 -21.92
C THR A 726 70.04 -7.07 -21.22
N VAL A 727 69.38 -7.65 -20.20
CA VAL A 727 68.65 -7.00 -19.12
C VAL A 727 69.62 -6.38 -18.12
N GLY A 728 69.19 -5.29 -17.49
CA GLY A 728 69.76 -4.74 -16.26
C GLY A 728 70.19 -3.29 -16.43
N LEU A 729 69.98 -2.36 -15.50
CA LEU A 729 69.34 -2.32 -14.19
C LEU A 729 69.50 -0.84 -13.75
N MET A 730 68.68 -0.39 -12.79
CA MET A 730 68.90 0.79 -11.94
C MET A 730 68.64 2.17 -12.56
N LEU A 731 67.52 2.80 -12.20
CA LEU A 731 67.32 3.65 -11.00
C LEU A 731 67.76 5.10 -11.24
N ALA A 732 66.76 5.97 -11.35
CA ALA A 732 66.42 6.92 -10.28
C ALA A 732 66.03 8.30 -10.85
N ALA A 733 64.78 8.66 -10.51
CA ALA A 733 64.36 9.97 -10.01
C ALA A 733 64.46 11.20 -10.93
N ILE A 734 63.30 11.81 -11.18
CA ILE A 734 62.91 13.17 -10.73
C ILE A 734 61.63 13.53 -11.55
N ARG A 735 60.43 13.37 -11.00
CA ARG A 735 59.63 14.42 -10.32
C ARG A 735 59.24 15.59 -11.24
N ARG A 736 58.00 15.58 -11.76
CA ARG A 736 56.93 16.59 -11.50
C ARG A 736 55.91 16.67 -12.65
N ARG A 737 54.64 16.50 -12.25
CA ARG A 737 53.43 17.28 -12.63
C ARG A 737 53.19 17.52 -14.13
N SER A 738 52.15 16.90 -14.68
CA SER A 738 50.78 17.45 -14.66
C SER A 738 49.79 16.32 -14.88
#